data_AF-A0A662AXP3-F1
#
_entry.id   AF-A0A662AXP3-F1
#
_cell.length_a   1.000
_cell.length_b   1.000
_cell.length_c   1.000
_cell.angle_alpha   90.00
_cell.angle_beta   90.00
_cell.angle_gamma   90.00
#
_symmetry.space_group_name_H-M   'P 1'
#
loop_
_entity.id
_entity.type
_entity.pdbx_description
1 polymer ?
#
loop_
_entity_poly.entity_id
_entity_poly.type
_entity_poly.pdbx_seq_one_letter_code
_entity_poly.pdbx_strand_id
1 'polypeptide(L)'
;DINDDGVVDLKDWEIGGFLFVNSYGDHWADSGFCYAMYNAFGYTYQEGGIWNQSVNVLKVKPDYQPLLGLKLKLKHNSRNKLKIIAGVSADTALSFARHTIDFPIVNFQGGNKVLQGSDTLPDADELELELDITPLLTYVSPDAWARYFVQIIERDKKKEGEGQILFFSIVDYTHDDEITCSDIPTNINDNSITSLSVIGQLQFNKVRIVTDELPVVEPGTLYSVQLHAEGGDIPYKWSVLKEYKLLNTVEEFPEAEGEEIEFSNSDSAFVRFDLPFPFPFYGDTMNRITVHIDGFITFEKNDLPYPYFMGESAMLQNNKMIAPFLCDLELNSDIEHKVSYESADDYFLVKWQATSVYSSDVTTLVFALKIFPSGDFVTYFEDMDVPDGVLWSSGVSVGDGINYLINHIEIPAFGLPEKSFRYMPLTVKAENLSVSSDGLLEVSGLDDTHIYQVRVAATDNRNISAIKEFQLSSGLIVSYEISSGNDDVIGFGETAAIKAIVKNISASVINDILLDYSAENDYVTIIQTDEEVGALAPGETKIIDSSFVIKIAVDAPDRHTFRMTNSITSENTSWQSDSWLVINAPNLVVADVVSEGNTWIEPGLTRQVDFRIANAGHAVADDVEVQIIFESDSIELVGSDSQIIDYLPPNNDIIIDYQLKVSPWVTPGTKIPCWLTFSREGSVISVDTIDLQIGRTPVLLVDLDPNHLSSWKFRDDLETTNTDYVSVSWIPDHLTQYKSVFVLLGSMFANHELTYSEGRALSDYLDEGGNLYMEGRVTWKQEQTPVHSKFDVDISEDFVIFLIDTVYKPLNDTTGQKGFEYLSDRPYNDYYLIPRDSAFNVLLFRKSDSACVVANETDNYKTIVSVIEYGALADTDS
;
A
#
# COMPACT_ATOMS: atom_id res chain seq x y z
N ASP A 1 7.80 -39.44 32.86
CA ASP A 1 6.42 -39.87 33.00
C ASP A 1 5.88 -39.60 34.40
N ILE A 2 5.84 -38.33 34.78
CA ILE A 2 5.22 -37.80 36.00
C ILE A 2 3.75 -37.44 35.71
N ASN A 3 3.41 -37.27 34.44
CA ASN A 3 2.06 -37.07 33.93
C ASN A 3 1.35 -38.38 33.50
N ASP A 4 1.98 -39.53 33.69
CA ASP A 4 1.45 -40.88 33.37
C ASP A 4 0.96 -41.02 31.91
N ASP A 5 1.58 -40.31 30.96
CA ASP A 5 1.25 -40.34 29.53
C ASP A 5 2.03 -41.41 28.73
N GLY A 6 2.95 -42.13 29.38
CA GLY A 6 3.77 -43.18 28.78
C GLY A 6 5.02 -42.67 28.05
N VAL A 7 5.30 -41.37 28.07
CA VAL A 7 6.44 -40.71 27.42
C VAL A 7 7.33 -40.07 28.49
N VAL A 8 8.64 -39.98 28.21
CA VAL A 8 9.58 -39.26 29.08
C VAL A 8 10.16 -38.08 28.30
N ASP A 9 9.63 -36.88 28.50
CA ASP A 9 10.00 -35.66 27.76
C ASP A 9 10.16 -34.42 28.68
N LEU A 10 10.21 -33.22 28.09
CA LEU A 10 10.36 -31.95 28.81
C LEU A 10 9.20 -31.66 29.79
N LYS A 11 8.00 -32.21 29.58
CA LYS A 11 6.84 -32.05 30.47
C LYS A 11 7.06 -32.67 31.84
N ASP A 12 7.95 -33.66 31.92
CA ASP A 12 8.31 -34.36 33.15
C ASP A 12 9.39 -33.67 34.00
N TRP A 13 9.92 -32.54 33.53
CA TRP A 13 11.03 -31.88 34.20
C TRP A 13 10.52 -30.96 35.31
N GLU A 14 10.48 -31.46 36.54
CA GLU A 14 9.99 -30.72 37.72
C GLU A 14 10.99 -29.71 38.30
N ILE A 15 12.29 -29.80 37.94
CA ILE A 15 13.35 -29.01 38.58
C ILE A 15 14.25 -28.36 37.54
N GLY A 16 14.29 -27.03 37.56
CA GLY A 16 15.16 -26.18 36.76
C GLY A 16 14.41 -25.30 35.77
N GLY A 17 15.12 -24.35 35.17
CA GLY A 17 14.56 -23.44 34.19
C GLY A 17 15.63 -22.76 33.36
N PHE A 18 15.24 -22.30 32.17
CA PHE A 18 16.06 -21.45 31.33
C PHE A 18 16.10 -20.04 31.92
N LEU A 19 17.29 -19.47 31.99
CA LEU A 19 17.48 -18.05 32.28
C LEU A 19 17.28 -17.26 30.99
N PHE A 20 16.40 -16.25 31.02
CA PHE A 20 16.22 -15.32 29.92
C PHE A 20 16.35 -13.88 30.41
N VAL A 21 16.61 -12.96 29.47
CA VAL A 21 16.74 -11.53 29.73
C VAL A 21 15.60 -10.78 29.04
N ASN A 22 15.04 -9.77 29.71
CA ASN A 22 14.02 -8.89 29.16
C ASN A 22 14.60 -7.47 28.92
N SER A 23 14.04 -6.73 27.96
CA SER A 23 14.48 -5.39 27.56
C SER A 23 14.11 -4.28 28.55
N TYR A 24 13.39 -4.56 29.64
CA TYR A 24 13.03 -3.56 30.65
C TYR A 24 14.23 -3.05 31.46
N GLY A 25 15.41 -3.65 31.33
CA GLY A 25 16.64 -3.17 31.95
C GLY A 25 16.85 -3.68 33.38
N ASP A 26 17.88 -3.15 34.04
CA ASP A 26 18.42 -3.67 35.31
C ASP A 26 17.54 -3.38 36.54
N HIS A 27 16.54 -2.51 36.41
CA HIS A 27 15.62 -2.18 37.50
C HIS A 27 14.46 -3.18 37.64
N TRP A 28 14.33 -4.14 36.72
CA TRP A 28 13.23 -5.09 36.68
C TRP A 28 13.68 -6.51 37.01
N ALA A 29 12.85 -7.25 37.78
CA ALA A 29 13.11 -8.62 38.23
C ALA A 29 14.52 -8.84 38.82
N ASP A 30 15.28 -9.82 38.34
CA ASP A 30 16.65 -10.11 38.77
C ASP A 30 17.67 -9.37 37.88
N SER A 31 17.67 -8.03 37.94
CA SER A 31 18.52 -7.18 37.11
C SER A 31 18.32 -7.38 35.59
N GLY A 32 17.07 -7.49 35.17
CA GLY A 32 16.66 -7.76 33.79
C GLY A 32 16.54 -9.26 33.46
N PHE A 33 16.99 -10.13 34.36
CA PHE A 33 16.89 -11.58 34.18
C PHE A 33 15.64 -12.18 34.83
N CYS A 34 15.14 -13.27 34.24
CA CYS A 34 14.04 -14.07 34.74
C CYS A 34 14.22 -15.56 34.37
N TYR A 35 13.53 -16.46 35.07
CA TYR A 35 13.61 -17.91 34.87
C TYR A 35 12.28 -18.45 34.35
N ALA A 36 12.33 -19.22 33.26
CA ALA A 36 11.20 -19.99 32.76
C ALA A 36 11.43 -21.48 33.01
N MET A 37 10.49 -22.17 33.66
CA MET A 37 10.63 -23.60 33.96
C MET A 37 10.77 -24.42 32.67
N TYR A 38 11.59 -25.47 32.70
CA TYR A 38 11.81 -26.32 31.51
C TYR A 38 10.51 -26.94 30.98
N ASN A 39 9.60 -27.34 31.88
CA ASN A 39 8.32 -27.94 31.50
C ASN A 39 7.42 -27.00 30.67
N ALA A 40 7.52 -25.69 30.84
CA ALA A 40 6.77 -24.71 30.03
C ALA A 40 7.15 -24.78 28.54
N PHE A 41 8.31 -25.36 28.20
CA PHE A 41 8.73 -25.56 26.81
C PHE A 41 8.17 -26.86 26.21
N GLY A 42 7.55 -27.73 27.02
CA GLY A 42 6.91 -28.97 26.57
C GLY A 42 5.40 -28.87 26.35
N TYR A 43 4.73 -27.84 26.89
CA TYR A 43 3.28 -27.63 26.77
C TYR A 43 2.91 -26.70 25.63
N THR A 44 1.71 -26.85 25.06
CA THR A 44 1.19 -25.88 24.09
C THR A 44 0.91 -24.54 24.76
N TYR A 45 0.83 -23.44 24.00
CA TYR A 45 0.53 -22.12 24.55
C TYR A 45 -0.79 -22.12 25.34
N GLN A 46 -1.82 -22.80 24.84
CA GLN A 46 -3.13 -22.94 25.50
C GLN A 46 -3.06 -23.72 26.83
N GLU A 47 -2.04 -24.56 27.01
CA GLU A 47 -1.80 -25.35 28.22
C GLU A 47 -0.81 -24.65 29.18
N GLY A 48 -0.45 -23.39 28.91
CA GLY A 48 0.49 -22.61 29.72
C GLY A 48 1.96 -22.77 29.33
N GLY A 49 2.24 -23.29 28.13
CA GLY A 49 3.58 -23.36 27.56
C GLY A 49 3.96 -22.15 26.71
N ILE A 50 5.13 -22.21 26.07
CA ILE A 50 5.61 -21.14 25.19
C ILE A 50 5.04 -21.23 23.78
N TRP A 51 5.07 -20.10 23.06
CA TRP A 51 4.62 -20.00 21.68
C TRP A 51 5.32 -21.05 20.79
N ASN A 52 4.52 -21.85 20.06
CA ASN A 52 4.97 -22.95 19.19
C ASN A 52 5.88 -24.00 19.83
N GLN A 53 6.00 -24.04 21.17
CA GLN A 53 6.98 -24.92 21.84
C GLN A 53 8.41 -24.76 21.30
N SER A 54 8.76 -23.57 20.80
CA SER A 54 9.99 -23.35 20.03
C SER A 54 10.78 -22.13 20.48
N VAL A 55 12.10 -22.21 20.41
CA VAL A 55 13.02 -21.09 20.64
C VAL A 55 13.85 -20.83 19.39
N ASN A 56 13.98 -19.56 19.04
CA ASN A 56 14.79 -19.13 17.90
C ASN A 56 16.21 -18.79 18.37
N VAL A 57 17.21 -19.27 17.64
CA VAL A 57 18.62 -18.99 17.92
C VAL A 57 19.17 -18.08 16.84
N LEU A 58 19.51 -16.85 17.22
CA LEU A 58 20.16 -15.89 16.33
C LEU A 58 21.65 -16.22 16.22
N LYS A 59 22.09 -16.55 15.01
CA LYS A 59 23.51 -16.75 14.71
C LYS A 59 24.05 -15.52 13.99
N VAL A 60 24.89 -14.77 14.67
CA VAL A 60 25.57 -13.60 14.09
C VAL A 60 26.55 -14.04 13.01
N LYS A 61 26.60 -13.30 11.89
CA LYS A 61 27.67 -13.36 10.90
C LYS A 61 28.73 -12.30 11.26
N PRO A 62 29.77 -12.64 12.05
CA PRO A 62 30.67 -11.63 12.63
C PRO A 62 31.50 -10.88 11.58
N ASP A 63 31.74 -11.51 10.43
CA ASP A 63 32.55 -10.96 9.34
C ASP A 63 31.70 -10.36 8.21
N TYR A 64 30.39 -10.22 8.41
CA TYR A 64 29.52 -9.58 7.44
C TYR A 64 29.81 -8.08 7.38
N GLN A 65 30.00 -7.56 6.17
CA GLN A 65 30.08 -6.14 5.87
C GLN A 65 29.25 -5.88 4.61
N PRO A 66 28.38 -4.85 4.61
CA PRO A 66 27.66 -4.45 3.42
C PRO A 66 28.65 -4.02 2.33
N LEU A 67 28.29 -4.24 1.06
CA LEU A 67 29.02 -3.67 -0.08
C LEU A 67 28.41 -2.33 -0.49
N LEU A 68 27.11 -2.14 -0.24
CA LEU A 68 26.40 -0.93 -0.61
C LEU A 68 25.40 -0.53 0.49
N GLY A 69 25.57 0.69 1.00
CA GLY A 69 24.65 1.33 1.94
C GLY A 69 23.80 2.39 1.27
N LEU A 70 22.62 2.65 1.82
CA LEU A 70 21.77 3.80 1.51
C LEU A 70 21.64 4.65 2.76
N LYS A 71 22.22 5.85 2.75
CA LYS A 71 22.07 6.81 3.84
C LYS A 71 20.92 7.75 3.56
N LEU A 72 20.13 8.00 4.60
CA LEU A 72 18.91 8.79 4.50
C LEU A 72 18.73 9.63 5.76
N LYS A 73 18.40 10.91 5.57
CA LYS A 73 17.88 11.78 6.62
C LYS A 73 16.50 12.26 6.23
N LEU A 74 15.51 12.00 7.07
CA LEU A 74 14.11 12.37 6.89
C LEU A 74 13.67 13.33 7.98
N LYS A 75 12.66 14.14 7.65
CA LYS A 75 11.84 14.90 8.59
C LYS A 75 10.38 14.52 8.35
N HIS A 76 9.61 14.17 9.39
CA HIS A 76 8.17 13.98 9.28
C HIS A 76 7.47 14.10 10.64
N ASN A 77 6.27 14.67 10.66
CA ASN A 77 5.48 14.85 11.89
C ASN A 77 4.84 13.54 12.41
N SER A 78 4.80 12.49 11.58
CA SER A 78 4.12 11.22 11.90
C SER A 78 4.78 9.98 11.27
N ARG A 79 5.21 9.03 12.08
CA ARG A 79 5.98 7.86 11.63
C ARG A 79 5.14 6.69 11.09
N ASN A 80 3.87 6.56 11.49
CA ASN A 80 2.99 5.50 11.00
C ASN A 80 2.42 5.77 9.60
N LYS A 81 2.77 6.90 8.99
CA LYS A 81 2.36 7.28 7.64
C LYS A 81 3.40 6.95 6.58
N LEU A 82 4.59 6.52 6.98
CA LEU A 82 5.71 6.35 6.07
C LEU A 82 6.09 4.89 5.85
N LYS A 83 6.41 4.55 4.61
CA LYS A 83 7.20 3.38 4.23
C LYS A 83 8.45 3.79 3.46
N ILE A 84 9.58 3.15 3.77
CA ILE A 84 10.84 3.34 3.04
C ILE A 84 11.10 2.13 2.15
N ILE A 85 11.39 2.41 0.88
CA ILE A 85 11.79 1.43 -0.13
C ILE A 85 13.12 1.88 -0.75
N ALA A 86 14.03 0.93 -0.98
CA ALA A 86 15.21 1.15 -1.80
C ALA A 86 15.03 0.44 -3.14
N GLY A 87 15.59 0.99 -4.22
CA GLY A 87 15.45 0.41 -5.54
C GLY A 87 16.66 0.58 -6.45
N VAL A 88 16.68 -0.17 -7.55
CA VAL A 88 17.73 -0.10 -8.57
C VAL A 88 17.18 -0.32 -9.98
N SER A 89 17.82 0.33 -10.95
CA SER A 89 17.68 0.04 -12.37
C SER A 89 19.08 -0.05 -12.99
N ALA A 90 19.36 -1.16 -13.69
CA ALA A 90 20.57 -1.30 -14.50
C ALA A 90 20.54 -0.38 -15.73
N ASP A 91 19.36 0.04 -16.17
CA ASP A 91 19.21 1.06 -17.19
C ASP A 91 19.13 2.44 -16.53
N THR A 92 20.18 3.24 -16.72
CA THR A 92 20.29 4.60 -16.17
C THR A 92 19.32 5.62 -16.79
N ALA A 93 18.71 5.30 -17.93
CA ALA A 93 17.73 6.17 -18.59
C ALA A 93 16.35 6.14 -17.89
N LEU A 94 16.05 5.06 -17.16
CA LEU A 94 14.77 4.94 -16.44
C LEU A 94 14.73 5.86 -15.22
N SER A 95 13.58 6.50 -15.02
CA SER A 95 13.27 7.36 -13.87
C SER A 95 12.65 6.59 -12.69
N PHE A 96 12.50 5.28 -12.79
CA PHE A 96 11.92 4.41 -11.76
C PHE A 96 12.78 3.17 -11.51
N ALA A 97 12.63 2.56 -10.33
CA ALA A 97 13.31 1.33 -9.97
C ALA A 97 12.64 0.12 -10.64
N ARG A 98 13.43 -0.74 -11.29
CA ARG A 98 12.94 -2.04 -11.81
C ARG A 98 12.89 -3.12 -10.73
N HIS A 99 13.73 -2.98 -9.72
CA HIS A 99 13.80 -3.90 -8.60
C HIS A 99 13.89 -3.11 -7.30
N THR A 100 13.14 -3.53 -6.30
CA THR A 100 13.07 -2.87 -5.00
C THR A 100 13.24 -3.86 -3.87
N ILE A 101 13.62 -3.34 -2.71
CA ILE A 101 13.59 -4.02 -1.43
C ILE A 101 12.93 -3.09 -0.42
N ASP A 102 12.16 -3.66 0.51
CA ASP A 102 11.53 -2.92 1.59
C ASP A 102 12.15 -3.23 2.95
N PHE A 103 11.86 -2.36 3.91
CA PHE A 103 12.43 -2.42 5.25
C PHE A 103 11.32 -2.43 6.29
N PRO A 104 11.16 -3.53 7.04
CA PRO A 104 10.08 -3.63 8.02
C PRO A 104 10.12 -2.56 9.12
N ILE A 105 11.27 -1.93 9.38
CA ILE A 105 11.45 -0.96 10.47
C ILE A 105 10.75 0.38 10.23
N VAL A 106 10.54 0.78 8.97
CA VAL A 106 9.74 1.96 8.59
C VAL A 106 8.74 1.52 7.53
N ASN A 107 7.61 0.98 7.99
CA ASN A 107 6.52 0.46 7.17
C ASN A 107 5.19 0.71 7.89
N PHE A 108 4.69 1.95 7.82
CA PHE A 108 3.40 2.38 8.35
C PHE A 108 3.16 2.01 9.83
N GLN A 109 4.22 2.00 10.65
CA GLN A 109 4.18 1.51 12.02
C GLN A 109 4.71 2.52 13.04
N GLY A 110 4.52 2.22 14.33
CA GLY A 110 4.98 3.05 15.44
C GLY A 110 3.94 4.07 15.95
N GLY A 111 2.74 4.10 15.40
CA GLY A 111 1.67 5.04 15.79
C GLY A 111 1.93 6.49 15.36
N ASN A 112 0.91 7.33 15.52
CA ASN A 112 0.91 8.74 15.10
C ASN A 112 1.78 9.60 16.06
N LYS A 113 3.09 9.54 15.87
CA LYS A 113 4.12 10.29 16.60
C LYS A 113 5.21 10.76 15.65
N VAL A 114 5.90 11.84 15.99
CA VAL A 114 7.14 12.28 15.32
C VAL A 114 8.16 11.13 15.25
N LEU A 115 9.11 11.20 14.31
CA LEU A 115 9.99 10.07 13.97
C LEU A 115 10.75 9.46 15.16
N GLN A 116 11.19 10.25 16.14
CA GLN A 116 11.87 9.78 17.36
C GLN A 116 10.91 9.38 18.49
N GLY A 117 9.59 9.53 18.30
CA GLY A 117 8.53 9.10 19.21
C GLY A 117 8.20 10.05 20.37
N SER A 118 8.94 11.14 20.54
CA SER A 118 8.73 12.15 21.60
C SER A 118 8.50 13.53 21.01
N ASP A 119 7.26 13.98 20.98
CA ASP A 119 6.77 15.28 20.50
C ASP A 119 7.22 16.47 21.38
N THR A 120 7.88 16.22 22.52
CA THR A 120 8.35 17.24 23.46
C THR A 120 9.80 17.69 23.26
N LEU A 121 10.55 17.05 22.35
CA LEU A 121 11.97 17.34 22.11
C LEU A 121 12.15 18.13 20.79
N PRO A 122 13.09 19.09 20.72
CA PRO A 122 13.48 19.71 19.46
C PRO A 122 13.99 18.67 18.45
N ASP A 123 13.67 18.85 17.17
CA ASP A 123 14.11 18.01 16.04
C ASP A 123 13.72 16.52 16.18
N ALA A 124 12.75 16.20 17.04
CA ALA A 124 12.26 14.83 17.23
C ALA A 124 11.45 14.31 16.02
N ASP A 125 11.11 15.21 15.10
CA ASP A 125 10.57 14.93 13.78
C ASP A 125 11.65 14.53 12.76
N GLU A 126 12.93 14.55 13.09
CA GLU A 126 14.02 14.08 12.22
C GLU A 126 14.50 12.65 12.55
N LEU A 127 14.86 11.88 11.52
CA LEU A 127 15.47 10.55 11.62
C LEU A 127 16.63 10.40 10.62
N GLU A 128 17.77 9.92 11.10
CA GLU A 128 18.90 9.53 10.27
C GLU A 128 19.11 8.01 10.37
N LEU A 129 19.29 7.37 9.23
CA LEU A 129 19.49 5.93 9.14
C LEU A 129 20.38 5.56 7.94
N GLU A 130 20.98 4.39 8.02
CA GLU A 130 21.65 3.75 6.90
C GLU A 130 21.11 2.33 6.72
N LEU A 131 20.72 2.00 5.49
CA LEU A 131 20.14 0.72 5.11
C LEU A 131 21.11 -0.07 4.26
N ASP A 132 21.28 -1.35 4.58
CA ASP A 132 22.06 -2.26 3.76
C ASP A 132 21.25 -2.65 2.51
N ILE A 133 21.70 -2.14 1.36
CA ILE A 133 21.08 -2.40 0.06
C ILE A 133 21.93 -3.32 -0.82
N THR A 134 22.93 -4.00 -0.23
CA THR A 134 23.78 -4.99 -0.90
C THR A 134 23.00 -6.02 -1.74
N PRO A 135 21.82 -6.53 -1.31
CA PRO A 135 21.04 -7.48 -2.11
C PRO A 135 20.62 -6.95 -3.50
N LEU A 136 20.46 -5.63 -3.68
CA LEU A 136 20.10 -5.03 -4.97
C LEU A 136 21.19 -5.21 -6.04
N LEU A 137 22.44 -5.52 -5.65
CA LEU A 137 23.53 -5.85 -6.57
C LEU A 137 23.26 -7.13 -7.38
N THR A 138 22.27 -7.93 -6.98
CA THR A 138 21.70 -9.03 -7.79
C THR A 138 21.31 -8.58 -9.19
N TYR A 139 20.81 -7.35 -9.33
CA TYR A 139 20.24 -6.84 -10.58
C TYR A 139 21.20 -5.95 -11.37
N VAL A 140 22.42 -5.76 -10.88
CA VAL A 140 23.44 -4.90 -11.51
C VAL A 140 24.63 -5.74 -11.96
N SER A 141 25.23 -5.38 -13.08
CA SER A 141 26.50 -6.01 -13.50
C SER A 141 27.67 -5.30 -12.81
N PRO A 142 28.71 -6.03 -12.34
CA PRO A 142 29.92 -5.40 -11.84
C PRO A 142 30.51 -4.43 -12.86
N ASP A 143 30.95 -3.26 -12.40
CA ASP A 143 31.49 -2.17 -13.23
C ASP A 143 30.50 -1.56 -14.23
N ALA A 144 29.20 -1.86 -14.15
CA ALA A 144 28.19 -1.18 -14.93
C ALA A 144 27.63 0.02 -14.15
N TRP A 145 27.29 1.08 -14.88
CA TRP A 145 26.49 2.17 -14.33
C TRP A 145 25.08 1.67 -14.05
N ALA A 146 24.57 2.01 -12.87
CA ALA A 146 23.19 1.76 -12.48
C ALA A 146 22.63 2.98 -11.75
N ARG A 147 21.31 3.12 -11.79
CA ARG A 147 20.59 4.14 -11.04
C ARG A 147 20.00 3.51 -9.79
N TYR A 148 20.27 4.10 -8.64
CA TYR A 148 19.82 3.68 -7.32
C TYR A 148 18.81 4.68 -6.79
N PHE A 149 17.77 4.18 -6.14
CA PHE A 149 16.60 4.95 -5.73
C PHE A 149 16.35 4.82 -4.23
N VAL A 150 15.88 5.91 -3.63
CA VAL A 150 15.09 5.87 -2.39
C VAL A 150 13.67 6.28 -2.73
N GLN A 151 12.70 5.54 -2.22
CA GLN A 151 11.28 5.82 -2.34
C GLN A 151 10.67 5.94 -0.95
N ILE A 152 10.04 7.08 -0.68
CA ILE A 152 9.24 7.30 0.53
C ILE A 152 7.79 7.24 0.10
N ILE A 153 7.07 6.24 0.58
CA ILE A 153 5.63 6.14 0.40
C ILE A 153 4.97 6.77 1.62
N GLU A 154 4.12 7.76 1.37
CA GLU A 154 3.30 8.43 2.36
C GLU A 154 1.86 7.93 2.19
N ARG A 155 1.21 7.53 3.29
CA ARG A 155 -0.19 7.12 3.33
C ARG A 155 -0.90 7.83 4.46
N ASP A 156 -1.75 8.75 4.09
CA ASP A 156 -2.53 9.57 4.99
C ASP A 156 -3.73 10.19 4.27
N LYS A 157 -4.85 9.46 4.27
CA LYS A 157 -6.08 9.91 3.61
C LYS A 157 -6.53 11.31 4.06
N LYS A 158 -6.11 11.73 5.25
CA LYS A 158 -6.48 12.98 5.91
C LYS A 158 -5.52 14.13 5.63
N LYS A 159 -4.38 13.87 4.98
CA LYS A 159 -3.34 14.87 4.65
C LYS A 159 -2.86 15.64 5.88
N GLU A 160 -2.69 14.93 6.97
CA GLU A 160 -2.17 15.39 8.26
C GLU A 160 -0.63 15.26 8.35
N GLY A 161 -0.01 14.51 7.44
CA GLY A 161 1.38 14.11 7.40
C GLY A 161 2.20 15.08 6.57
N GLU A 162 3.20 15.71 7.18
CA GLU A 162 4.12 16.60 6.48
C GLU A 162 5.57 16.19 6.74
N GLY A 163 6.37 16.20 5.68
CA GLY A 163 7.79 15.93 5.81
C GLY A 163 8.64 16.19 4.58
N GLN A 164 9.94 16.00 4.75
CA GLN A 164 10.96 16.25 3.74
C GLN A 164 12.04 15.18 3.79
N ILE A 165 12.57 14.83 2.61
CA ILE A 165 13.85 14.14 2.49
C ILE A 165 14.93 15.21 2.60
N LEU A 166 15.65 15.21 3.72
CA LEU A 166 16.71 16.19 4.02
C LEU A 166 18.06 15.79 3.43
N PHE A 167 18.31 14.48 3.30
CA PHE A 167 19.56 13.94 2.77
C PHE A 167 19.35 12.55 2.20
N PHE A 168 19.99 12.24 1.07
CA PHE A 168 20.05 10.90 0.48
C PHE A 168 21.40 10.70 -0.23
N SER A 169 22.04 9.56 0.04
CA SER A 169 23.22 9.09 -0.69
C SER A 169 23.26 7.57 -0.76
N ILE A 170 24.09 7.05 -1.67
CA ILE A 170 24.56 5.67 -1.61
C ILE A 170 26.03 5.64 -1.19
N VAL A 171 26.41 4.64 -0.41
CA VAL A 171 27.77 4.45 0.11
C VAL A 171 28.34 3.17 -0.47
N ASP A 172 29.38 3.28 -1.30
CA ASP A 172 30.13 2.15 -1.84
C ASP A 172 31.24 1.74 -0.86
N TYR A 173 30.98 0.69 -0.10
CA TYR A 173 31.95 0.13 0.86
C TYR A 173 33.08 -0.66 0.20
N THR A 174 33.03 -0.88 -1.11
CA THR A 174 34.12 -1.54 -1.84
C THR A 174 35.30 -0.61 -2.11
N HIS A 175 35.05 0.71 -2.13
CA HIS A 175 36.08 1.74 -2.31
C HIS A 175 36.04 2.90 -1.30
N ASP A 176 35.11 2.88 -0.33
CA ASP A 176 34.91 3.96 0.65
C ASP A 176 34.52 5.29 -0.04
N ASP A 177 33.56 5.21 -0.97
CA ASP A 177 33.02 6.36 -1.72
C ASP A 177 31.54 6.61 -1.38
N GLU A 178 31.09 7.85 -1.49
CA GLU A 178 29.71 8.25 -1.20
C GLU A 178 29.16 9.19 -2.29
N ILE A 179 28.05 8.79 -2.89
CA ILE A 179 27.40 9.52 -3.99
C ILE A 179 26.12 10.15 -3.44
N THR A 180 26.16 11.47 -3.22
CA THR A 180 25.04 12.25 -2.69
C THR A 180 24.09 12.72 -3.79
N CYS A 181 22.79 12.65 -3.53
CA CYS A 181 21.76 13.20 -4.40
C CYS A 181 21.78 14.74 -4.40
N SER A 182 21.61 15.36 -5.56
CA SER A 182 21.55 16.82 -5.69
C SER A 182 20.17 17.40 -5.39
N ASP A 183 19.12 16.58 -5.46
CA ASP A 183 17.73 17.01 -5.47
C ASP A 183 17.17 17.00 -4.03
N ILE A 184 17.86 17.70 -3.13
CA ILE A 184 17.53 17.81 -1.71
C ILE A 184 17.63 19.28 -1.21
N PRO A 185 16.83 19.69 -0.21
CA PRO A 185 15.73 18.92 0.37
C PRO A 185 14.55 18.79 -0.60
N THR A 186 13.82 17.69 -0.52
CA THR A 186 12.61 17.44 -1.34
C THR A 186 11.43 17.16 -0.42
N ASN A 187 10.30 17.81 -0.67
CA ASN A 187 9.06 17.55 0.07
C ASN A 187 8.57 16.12 -0.20
N ILE A 188 8.06 15.46 0.83
CA ILE A 188 7.37 14.19 0.66
C ILE A 188 5.98 14.50 0.09
N ASN A 189 5.66 13.91 -1.06
CA ASN A 189 4.36 14.00 -1.70
C ASN A 189 3.33 13.26 -0.83
N ASP A 190 2.24 13.96 -0.52
CA ASP A 190 1.08 13.44 0.21
C ASP A 190 0.39 12.31 -0.56
N ASN A 191 0.00 11.24 0.14
CA ASN A 191 -0.66 10.04 -0.40
C ASN A 191 -0.01 9.48 -1.66
N SER A 192 1.31 9.56 -1.75
CA SER A 192 2.03 9.24 -2.96
C SER A 192 3.44 8.72 -2.66
N ILE A 193 4.17 8.43 -3.74
CA ILE A 193 5.56 7.99 -3.69
C ILE A 193 6.46 9.18 -4.03
N THR A 194 7.36 9.50 -3.12
CA THR A 194 8.45 10.46 -3.34
C THR A 194 9.71 9.68 -3.67
N SER A 195 10.21 9.81 -4.90
CA SER A 195 11.37 9.06 -5.40
C SER A 195 12.54 10.00 -5.67
N LEU A 196 13.71 9.72 -5.08
CA LEU A 196 14.99 10.35 -5.42
C LEU A 196 15.96 9.30 -5.94
N SER A 197 16.92 9.71 -6.78
CA SER A 197 17.89 8.77 -7.35
C SER A 197 19.31 9.34 -7.46
N VAL A 198 20.27 8.43 -7.54
CA VAL A 198 21.67 8.69 -7.86
C VAL A 198 22.17 7.66 -8.86
N ILE A 199 23.13 8.04 -9.71
CA ILE A 199 23.77 7.10 -10.65
C ILE A 199 25.16 6.77 -10.10
N GLY A 200 25.43 5.48 -9.94
CA GLY A 200 26.69 4.96 -9.42
C GLY A 200 27.22 3.79 -10.23
N GLN A 201 28.52 3.51 -10.09
CA GLN A 201 29.21 2.40 -10.73
C GLN A 201 30.05 1.69 -9.67
N LEU A 202 29.72 0.42 -9.38
CA LEU A 202 30.35 -0.33 -8.29
C LEU A 202 31.15 -1.53 -8.82
N GLN A 203 32.31 -1.78 -8.23
CA GLN A 203 33.08 -3.01 -8.47
C GLN A 203 32.79 -4.01 -7.36
N PHE A 204 32.38 -5.21 -7.72
CA PHE A 204 32.16 -6.27 -6.75
C PHE A 204 32.30 -7.64 -7.40
N ASN A 205 32.61 -8.64 -6.59
CA ASN A 205 32.68 -10.02 -7.05
C ASN A 205 31.26 -10.61 -7.06
N LYS A 206 30.57 -10.56 -8.20
CA LYS A 206 29.22 -11.12 -8.32
C LYS A 206 29.26 -12.64 -8.48
N VAL A 207 28.40 -13.36 -7.74
CA VAL A 207 28.14 -14.78 -7.98
C VAL A 207 27.60 -15.01 -9.39
N ARG A 208 27.93 -16.16 -10.00
CA ARG A 208 27.51 -16.56 -11.35
C ARG A 208 27.24 -18.05 -11.39
N ILE A 209 26.15 -18.47 -12.05
CA ILE A 209 25.91 -19.87 -12.37
C ILE A 209 26.65 -20.19 -13.68
N VAL A 210 27.63 -21.09 -13.61
CA VAL A 210 28.52 -21.44 -14.74
C VAL A 210 28.07 -22.69 -15.50
N THR A 211 27.01 -23.35 -15.05
CA THR A 211 26.36 -24.40 -15.84
C THR A 211 25.68 -23.75 -17.05
N ASP A 212 26.14 -24.04 -18.26
CA ASP A 212 25.67 -23.40 -19.49
C ASP A 212 24.33 -23.93 -19.98
N GLU A 213 24.23 -25.24 -20.15
CA GLU A 213 23.06 -25.96 -20.65
C GLU A 213 22.82 -27.23 -19.85
N LEU A 214 21.59 -27.72 -19.88
CA LEU A 214 21.19 -28.95 -19.21
C LEU A 214 21.20 -30.13 -20.22
N PRO A 215 21.65 -31.33 -19.82
CA PRO A 215 21.53 -32.54 -20.65
C PRO A 215 20.08 -32.81 -21.08
N VAL A 216 19.91 -33.50 -22.22
CA VAL A 216 18.60 -33.97 -22.68
C VAL A 216 17.90 -34.81 -21.62
N VAL A 217 16.59 -34.59 -21.50
CA VAL A 217 15.71 -35.36 -20.63
C VAL A 217 15.43 -36.72 -21.27
N GLU A 218 15.59 -37.78 -20.49
CA GLU A 218 15.05 -39.10 -20.81
C GLU A 218 13.66 -39.25 -20.16
N PRO A 219 12.56 -39.26 -20.94
CA PRO A 219 11.20 -39.27 -20.42
C PRO A 219 10.94 -40.43 -19.45
N GLY A 220 10.21 -40.16 -18.38
CA GLY A 220 9.84 -41.18 -17.38
C GLY A 220 10.98 -41.64 -16.45
N THR A 221 12.15 -40.99 -16.50
CA THR A 221 13.26 -41.22 -15.55
C THR A 221 13.42 -40.05 -14.57
N LEU A 222 14.08 -40.29 -13.43
CA LEU A 222 14.49 -39.20 -12.54
C LEU A 222 15.61 -38.41 -13.22
N TYR A 223 15.36 -37.15 -13.52
CA TYR A 223 16.35 -36.23 -14.04
C TYR A 223 17.18 -35.67 -12.89
N SER A 224 18.51 -35.75 -13.00
CA SER A 224 19.43 -35.29 -11.95
C SER A 224 20.69 -34.71 -12.58
N VAL A 225 21.01 -33.44 -12.25
CA VAL A 225 22.17 -32.73 -12.79
C VAL A 225 22.80 -31.83 -11.74
N GLN A 226 24.12 -31.85 -11.66
CA GLN A 226 24.88 -30.97 -10.76
C GLN A 226 25.03 -29.58 -11.38
N LEU A 227 24.53 -28.56 -10.69
CA LEU A 227 24.76 -27.16 -11.02
C LEU A 227 26.03 -26.64 -10.35
N HIS A 228 26.67 -25.67 -10.98
CA HIS A 228 27.90 -25.07 -10.50
C HIS A 228 27.79 -23.54 -10.49
N ALA A 229 28.33 -22.92 -9.45
CA ALA A 229 28.45 -21.47 -9.33
C ALA A 229 29.85 -21.04 -8.90
N GLU A 230 30.25 -19.84 -9.29
CA GLU A 230 31.53 -19.20 -8.95
C GLU A 230 31.32 -17.71 -8.59
N GLY A 231 32.35 -17.06 -8.04
CA GLY A 231 32.27 -15.65 -7.63
C GLY A 231 31.49 -15.46 -6.33
N GLY A 232 31.28 -14.21 -5.91
CA GLY A 232 30.60 -13.89 -4.65
C GLY A 232 31.28 -14.49 -3.41
N ASP A 233 30.51 -14.52 -2.33
CA ASP A 233 30.93 -15.13 -1.05
C ASP A 233 30.32 -16.51 -0.83
N ILE A 234 31.15 -17.51 -0.56
CA ILE A 234 30.71 -18.85 -0.18
C ILE A 234 30.29 -18.92 1.31
N PRO A 235 29.44 -19.88 1.70
CA PRO A 235 28.76 -20.88 0.87
C PRO A 235 27.58 -20.30 0.09
N TYR A 236 27.24 -20.92 -1.03
CA TYR A 236 26.03 -20.58 -1.79
C TYR A 236 24.80 -21.25 -1.19
N LYS A 237 23.67 -20.55 -1.22
CA LYS A 237 22.32 -21.10 -1.05
C LYS A 237 21.69 -21.25 -2.44
N TRP A 238 21.34 -22.48 -2.81
CA TRP A 238 20.61 -22.77 -4.03
C TRP A 238 19.11 -22.79 -3.78
N SER A 239 18.33 -22.26 -4.72
CA SER A 239 16.87 -22.32 -4.69
C SER A 239 16.29 -22.45 -6.09
N VAL A 240 15.24 -23.26 -6.24
CA VAL A 240 14.39 -23.20 -7.43
C VAL A 240 13.42 -22.04 -7.26
N LEU A 241 13.30 -21.20 -8.28
CA LEU A 241 12.31 -20.15 -8.34
C LEU A 241 11.04 -20.71 -8.98
N LYS A 242 9.98 -20.82 -8.18
CA LYS A 242 8.64 -21.25 -8.55
C LYS A 242 7.76 -20.01 -8.47
N GLU A 243 7.42 -19.43 -9.59
CA GLU A 243 6.72 -18.15 -9.61
C GLU A 243 5.23 -18.33 -9.91
N TYR A 244 4.40 -17.49 -9.30
CA TYR A 244 3.08 -17.19 -9.80
C TYR A 244 3.18 -15.95 -10.68
N LYS A 245 2.34 -15.89 -11.71
CA LYS A 245 2.10 -14.67 -12.48
C LYS A 245 0.79 -14.05 -12.02
N LEU A 246 0.83 -12.76 -11.74
CA LEU A 246 -0.33 -11.95 -11.44
C LEU A 246 -0.86 -11.30 -12.72
N LEU A 247 -2.17 -11.38 -12.94
CA LEU A 247 -2.89 -10.75 -14.03
C LEU A 247 -4.03 -9.91 -13.44
N ASN A 248 -4.18 -8.69 -13.93
CA ASN A 248 -5.34 -7.88 -13.63
C ASN A 248 -6.49 -8.36 -14.51
N THR A 249 -7.69 -8.50 -13.94
CA THR A 249 -8.87 -8.96 -14.67
C THR A 249 -10.07 -8.06 -14.38
N VAL A 250 -11.06 -8.10 -15.26
CA VAL A 250 -12.36 -7.40 -15.10
C VAL A 250 -13.45 -8.46 -14.91
N GLU A 251 -13.29 -9.31 -13.90
CA GLU A 251 -14.30 -10.30 -13.50
C GLU A 251 -15.28 -9.66 -12.51
N GLU A 252 -16.58 -9.90 -12.68
CA GLU A 252 -17.59 -9.42 -11.72
C GLU A 252 -17.39 -10.07 -10.34
N PHE A 253 -17.67 -9.32 -9.28
CA PHE A 253 -17.60 -9.86 -7.92
C PHE A 253 -18.59 -11.03 -7.79
N PRO A 254 -18.18 -12.17 -7.22
CA PRO A 254 -19.05 -13.34 -7.15
C PRO A 254 -20.24 -13.11 -6.21
N GLU A 255 -21.44 -13.08 -6.79
CA GLU A 255 -22.76 -13.09 -6.15
C GLU A 255 -23.06 -14.48 -5.55
N ALA A 256 -22.27 -14.95 -4.58
CA ALA A 256 -22.49 -16.29 -4.00
C ALA A 256 -23.64 -16.29 -2.97
N GLU A 257 -24.58 -17.23 -3.10
CA GLU A 257 -25.56 -17.63 -2.06
C GLU A 257 -25.02 -18.78 -1.16
N GLY A 258 -23.70 -18.90 -1.04
CA GLY A 258 -23.02 -20.05 -0.41
C GLY A 258 -23.36 -20.30 1.07
N GLU A 259 -22.89 -21.44 1.59
CA GLU A 259 -23.08 -21.82 3.00
C GLU A 259 -22.19 -20.97 3.92
N GLU A 260 -22.73 -20.55 5.07
CA GLU A 260 -21.97 -19.83 6.09
C GLU A 260 -21.00 -20.75 6.83
N ILE A 261 -19.79 -20.26 7.10
CA ILE A 261 -18.77 -20.97 7.86
C ILE A 261 -18.94 -20.67 9.35
N GLU A 262 -19.22 -21.71 10.14
CA GLU A 262 -19.33 -21.62 11.60
C GLU A 262 -17.95 -21.70 12.25
N PHE A 263 -17.45 -20.58 12.78
CA PHE A 263 -16.18 -20.51 13.50
C PHE A 263 -16.36 -20.74 15.02
N SER A 264 -15.25 -21.08 15.70
CA SER A 264 -15.25 -21.31 17.15
C SER A 264 -15.31 -20.04 17.99
N ASN A 265 -14.93 -18.90 17.41
CA ASN A 265 -15.02 -17.54 17.95
C ASN A 265 -15.11 -16.54 16.78
N SER A 266 -15.21 -15.25 17.08
CA SER A 266 -15.45 -14.17 16.10
C SER A 266 -14.20 -13.40 15.68
N ASP A 267 -13.00 -13.82 16.06
CA ASP A 267 -11.74 -13.08 15.84
C ASP A 267 -10.72 -14.10 15.30
N SER A 268 -9.89 -14.67 16.17
CA SER A 268 -8.84 -15.60 15.77
C SER A 268 -9.38 -17.05 15.67
N ALA A 269 -10.02 -17.39 14.55
CA ALA A 269 -10.55 -18.74 14.30
C ALA A 269 -10.37 -19.24 12.85
N PHE A 270 -10.46 -20.56 12.68
CA PHE A 270 -10.35 -21.22 11.38
C PHE A 270 -11.22 -22.48 11.25
N VAL A 271 -11.55 -22.86 10.00
CA VAL A 271 -12.28 -24.09 9.66
C VAL A 271 -11.59 -24.83 8.51
N ARG A 272 -11.65 -26.16 8.50
CA ARG A 272 -10.99 -27.00 7.48
C ARG A 272 -11.99 -27.59 6.49
N PHE A 273 -11.61 -27.62 5.22
CA PHE A 273 -12.40 -28.16 4.13
C PHE A 273 -11.58 -29.15 3.31
N ASP A 274 -12.13 -30.33 3.03
CA ASP A 274 -11.61 -31.21 1.99
C ASP A 274 -12.02 -30.65 0.62
N LEU A 275 -11.08 -30.54 -0.31
CA LEU A 275 -11.34 -30.01 -1.64
C LEU A 275 -12.03 -31.06 -2.52
N PRO A 276 -12.98 -30.66 -3.38
CA PRO A 276 -13.63 -31.57 -4.34
C PRO A 276 -12.70 -32.00 -5.49
N PHE A 277 -11.54 -31.36 -5.63
CA PHE A 277 -10.51 -31.66 -6.62
C PHE A 277 -9.10 -31.56 -6.01
N PRO A 278 -8.09 -32.25 -6.59
CA PRO A 278 -6.69 -32.01 -6.25
C PRO A 278 -6.26 -30.62 -6.75
N PHE A 279 -5.74 -29.79 -5.86
CA PHE A 279 -5.25 -28.45 -6.18
C PHE A 279 -3.71 -28.43 -6.28
N PRO A 280 -3.13 -28.21 -7.47
CA PRO A 280 -1.69 -28.05 -7.63
C PRO A 280 -1.20 -26.75 -6.99
N PHE A 281 -0.22 -26.82 -6.09
CA PHE A 281 0.31 -25.65 -5.38
C PHE A 281 1.83 -25.77 -5.18
N TYR A 282 2.62 -24.93 -5.87
CA TYR A 282 4.10 -24.94 -5.82
C TYR A 282 4.77 -26.30 -6.06
N GLY A 283 4.15 -27.17 -6.87
CA GLY A 283 4.62 -28.52 -7.17
C GLY A 283 4.14 -29.61 -6.21
N ASP A 284 3.43 -29.24 -5.13
CA ASP A 284 2.70 -30.16 -4.28
C ASP A 284 1.24 -30.30 -4.77
N THR A 285 0.56 -31.38 -4.37
CA THR A 285 -0.87 -31.58 -4.61
C THR A 285 -1.65 -31.49 -3.31
N MET A 286 -2.49 -30.47 -3.19
CA MET A 286 -3.30 -30.21 -2.00
C MET A 286 -4.70 -30.78 -2.17
N ASN A 287 -5.22 -31.43 -1.13
CA ASN A 287 -6.58 -31.99 -1.11
C ASN A 287 -7.44 -31.39 0.00
N ARG A 288 -6.89 -30.45 0.76
CA ARG A 288 -7.52 -29.82 1.91
C ARG A 288 -7.00 -28.41 2.08
N ILE A 289 -7.87 -27.53 2.52
CA ILE A 289 -7.55 -26.15 2.91
C ILE A 289 -8.07 -25.86 4.31
N THR A 290 -7.53 -24.82 4.92
CA THR A 290 -7.98 -24.24 6.18
C THR A 290 -8.29 -22.77 5.92
N VAL A 291 -9.55 -22.36 6.12
CA VAL A 291 -10.03 -20.99 5.96
C VAL A 291 -9.93 -20.28 7.30
N HIS A 292 -9.27 -19.13 7.36
CA HIS A 292 -9.13 -18.29 8.56
C HIS A 292 -10.03 -17.05 8.44
N ILE A 293 -10.52 -16.52 9.57
CA ILE A 293 -11.31 -15.27 9.61
C ILE A 293 -10.52 -14.09 9.04
N ASP A 294 -9.21 -14.05 9.32
CA ASP A 294 -8.21 -13.05 8.93
C ASP A 294 -7.93 -12.96 7.41
N GLY A 295 -8.82 -13.47 6.56
CA GLY A 295 -8.81 -13.23 5.12
C GLY A 295 -7.77 -14.02 4.32
N PHE A 296 -7.39 -15.21 4.81
CA PHE A 296 -6.47 -16.12 4.10
C PHE A 296 -6.83 -17.59 4.27
N ILE A 297 -6.24 -18.42 3.40
CA ILE A 297 -6.28 -19.88 3.51
C ILE A 297 -4.88 -20.49 3.68
N THR A 298 -4.78 -21.59 4.41
CA THR A 298 -3.55 -22.41 4.55
C THR A 298 -3.80 -23.86 4.14
N PHE A 299 -2.72 -24.60 3.85
CA PHE A 299 -2.80 -26.00 3.39
C PHE A 299 -2.37 -27.02 4.46
N GLU A 300 -1.79 -26.56 5.57
CA GLU A 300 -1.30 -27.39 6.67
C GLU A 300 -1.80 -26.86 8.04
N LYS A 301 -1.71 -27.69 9.09
CA LYS A 301 -1.89 -27.22 10.47
C LYS A 301 -0.62 -26.48 10.89
N ASN A 302 -0.59 -25.16 10.77
CA ASN A 302 0.44 -24.36 11.42
C ASN A 302 -0.08 -23.89 12.78
N ASP A 303 0.52 -24.41 13.85
CA ASP A 303 0.42 -23.76 15.16
C ASP A 303 1.13 -22.40 15.03
N LEU A 304 0.38 -21.32 15.31
CA LEU A 304 0.69 -19.88 15.24
C LEU A 304 2.01 -19.49 14.53
N PRO A 305 2.00 -19.03 13.27
CA PRO A 305 3.16 -19.13 12.41
C PRO A 305 4.42 -18.27 12.71
N TYR A 306 4.44 -17.35 13.68
CA TYR A 306 5.70 -16.75 14.16
C TYR A 306 5.56 -16.03 15.52
N PRO A 307 6.57 -16.08 16.43
CA PRO A 307 6.50 -15.50 17.79
C PRO A 307 6.92 -14.01 17.89
N TYR A 308 7.24 -13.37 16.77
CA TYR A 308 7.47 -11.93 16.70
C TYR A 308 6.64 -11.43 15.53
N PHE A 309 5.52 -10.77 15.80
CA PHE A 309 4.70 -10.18 14.74
C PHE A 309 5.58 -9.19 13.96
N MET A 310 5.91 -9.51 12.70
CA MET A 310 6.69 -8.67 11.78
C MET A 310 5.80 -8.05 10.68
N GLY A 311 4.48 -7.98 10.91
CA GLY A 311 3.49 -7.52 9.94
C GLY A 311 3.02 -8.59 8.96
N GLU A 312 1.97 -8.26 8.23
CA GLU A 312 1.17 -9.13 7.35
C GLU A 312 2.01 -9.62 6.16
N SER A 313 2.85 -8.75 5.58
CA SER A 313 3.74 -9.15 4.48
C SER A 313 4.75 -10.20 4.92
N ALA A 314 5.32 -10.09 6.13
CA ALA A 314 6.24 -11.09 6.65
C ALA A 314 5.52 -12.40 6.96
N MET A 315 4.29 -12.35 7.46
CA MET A 315 3.44 -13.53 7.63
C MET A 315 3.20 -14.23 6.29
N LEU A 316 2.84 -13.49 5.25
CA LEU A 316 2.64 -14.04 3.91
C LEU A 316 3.92 -14.72 3.38
N GLN A 317 5.06 -14.03 3.40
CA GLN A 317 6.32 -14.55 2.85
C GLN A 317 6.82 -15.83 3.53
N ASN A 318 6.53 -16.02 4.82
CA ASN A 318 7.03 -17.13 5.62
C ASN A 318 6.01 -18.25 5.87
N ASN A 319 4.83 -18.19 5.21
CA ASN A 319 3.82 -19.23 5.33
C ASN A 319 3.33 -19.76 3.99
N LYS A 320 3.02 -21.06 3.98
CA LYS A 320 2.35 -21.70 2.85
C LYS A 320 0.87 -21.31 2.84
N MET A 321 0.50 -20.29 2.06
CA MET A 321 -0.83 -19.69 2.07
C MET A 321 -1.22 -18.99 0.76
N ILE A 322 -2.53 -18.76 0.62
CA ILE A 322 -3.12 -17.80 -0.33
C ILE A 322 -3.94 -16.80 0.49
N ALA A 323 -3.66 -15.52 0.32
CA ALA A 323 -4.27 -14.44 1.07
C ALA A 323 -4.87 -13.40 0.11
N PRO A 324 -6.19 -13.42 -0.15
CA PRO A 324 -6.83 -12.28 -0.81
C PRO A 324 -6.64 -10.99 -0.01
N PHE A 325 -6.80 -11.03 1.32
CA PHE A 325 -6.65 -9.87 2.19
C PHE A 325 -6.24 -10.34 3.60
N LEU A 326 -4.95 -10.56 3.82
CA LEU A 326 -4.41 -10.90 5.14
C LEU A 326 -4.40 -9.64 6.02
N CYS A 327 -5.24 -9.65 7.06
CA CYS A 327 -5.40 -8.59 8.05
C CYS A 327 -5.92 -9.21 9.35
N ASP A 328 -5.70 -8.54 10.48
CA ASP A 328 -6.34 -8.87 11.76
C ASP A 328 -7.84 -8.48 11.69
N LEU A 329 -8.72 -9.47 11.56
CA LEU A 329 -10.15 -9.28 11.26
C LEU A 329 -11.06 -9.89 12.33
N GLU A 330 -12.23 -9.29 12.53
CA GLU A 330 -13.30 -9.85 13.36
C GLU A 330 -14.68 -9.85 12.67
N LEU A 331 -15.51 -10.80 13.09
CA LEU A 331 -16.91 -10.96 12.69
C LEU A 331 -17.83 -10.31 13.72
N ASN A 332 -18.44 -9.19 13.34
CA ASN A 332 -19.43 -8.51 14.15
C ASN A 332 -20.86 -9.01 13.83
N SER A 333 -21.45 -9.73 14.77
CA SER A 333 -22.81 -10.30 14.62
C SER A 333 -23.93 -9.25 14.56
N ASP A 334 -23.71 -8.04 15.08
CA ASP A 334 -24.74 -6.99 15.11
C ASP A 334 -25.00 -6.37 13.72
N ILE A 335 -24.09 -6.58 12.77
CA ILE A 335 -24.18 -6.09 11.38
C ILE A 335 -23.99 -7.20 10.33
N GLU A 336 -24.30 -8.45 10.71
CA GLU A 336 -24.31 -9.62 9.81
C GLU A 336 -22.97 -9.91 9.09
N HIS A 337 -21.83 -9.60 9.72
CA HIS A 337 -20.52 -10.04 9.24
C HIS A 337 -20.39 -11.56 9.30
N LYS A 338 -19.87 -12.15 8.23
CA LYS A 338 -19.75 -13.60 8.06
C LYS A 338 -18.71 -13.97 7.01
N VAL A 339 -18.28 -15.22 7.06
CA VAL A 339 -17.54 -15.85 5.96
C VAL A 339 -18.42 -16.95 5.37
N SER A 340 -18.49 -17.03 4.05
CA SER A 340 -19.28 -18.03 3.33
C SER A 340 -18.41 -18.77 2.32
N TYR A 341 -18.81 -19.99 1.96
CA TYR A 341 -18.11 -20.80 0.98
C TYR A 341 -19.06 -21.48 -0.01
N GLU A 342 -18.52 -21.79 -1.18
CA GLU A 342 -19.16 -22.64 -2.19
C GLU A 342 -18.13 -23.64 -2.73
N SER A 343 -18.54 -24.90 -2.88
CA SER A 343 -17.68 -26.00 -3.31
C SER A 343 -18.30 -26.72 -4.50
N ALA A 344 -17.58 -26.77 -5.62
CA ALA A 344 -17.98 -27.43 -6.86
C ALA A 344 -16.83 -28.26 -7.45
N ASP A 345 -17.13 -29.15 -8.39
CA ASP A 345 -16.11 -30.04 -9.00
C ASP A 345 -15.01 -29.26 -9.76
N ASP A 346 -15.29 -28.03 -10.17
CA ASP A 346 -14.42 -27.17 -10.98
C ASP A 346 -13.94 -25.89 -10.27
N TYR A 347 -14.38 -25.62 -9.04
CA TYR A 347 -13.84 -24.53 -8.21
C TYR A 347 -14.20 -24.66 -6.72
N PHE A 348 -13.44 -23.94 -5.88
CA PHE A 348 -13.80 -23.68 -4.49
C PHE A 348 -13.72 -22.18 -4.24
N LEU A 349 -14.79 -21.59 -3.69
CA LEU A 349 -14.94 -20.15 -3.46
C LEU A 349 -15.12 -19.88 -1.96
N VAL A 350 -14.43 -18.85 -1.46
CA VAL A 350 -14.65 -18.29 -0.11
C VAL A 350 -14.87 -16.79 -0.23
N LYS A 351 -15.85 -16.27 0.48
CA LYS A 351 -16.15 -14.83 0.58
C LYS A 351 -16.12 -14.40 2.04
N TRP A 352 -15.39 -13.33 2.32
CA TRP A 352 -15.32 -12.68 3.63
C TRP A 352 -16.12 -11.38 3.64
N GLN A 353 -16.81 -11.15 4.74
CA GLN A 353 -17.42 -9.88 5.11
C GLN A 353 -17.11 -9.64 6.59
N ALA A 354 -16.12 -8.80 6.88
CA ALA A 354 -15.54 -8.62 8.22
C ALA A 354 -15.12 -7.16 8.47
N THR A 355 -14.77 -6.82 9.71
CA THR A 355 -14.14 -5.53 10.08
C THR A 355 -12.70 -5.77 10.54
N SER A 356 -11.84 -4.77 10.43
CA SER A 356 -10.54 -4.80 11.12
C SER A 356 -10.71 -4.62 12.63
N VAL A 357 -9.89 -5.29 13.43
CA VAL A 357 -9.86 -5.15 14.90
C VAL A 357 -9.29 -3.78 15.33
N TYR A 358 -8.53 -3.11 14.45
CA TYR A 358 -7.88 -1.83 14.77
C TYR A 358 -8.73 -0.60 14.49
N SER A 359 -9.93 -0.75 13.91
CA SER A 359 -10.77 0.40 13.57
C SER A 359 -11.66 0.82 14.75
N SER A 360 -11.66 2.13 15.05
CA SER A 360 -12.57 2.71 16.06
C SER A 360 -14.04 2.71 15.60
N ASP A 361 -14.24 2.75 14.28
CA ASP A 361 -15.53 2.60 13.61
C ASP A 361 -15.61 1.20 12.99
N VAL A 362 -16.79 0.59 13.01
CA VAL A 362 -16.99 -0.71 12.35
C VAL A 362 -16.95 -0.50 10.83
N THR A 363 -15.98 -1.13 10.17
CA THR A 363 -15.85 -1.10 8.70
C THR A 363 -16.32 -2.41 8.12
N THR A 364 -16.89 -2.39 6.90
CA THR A 364 -17.26 -3.62 6.20
C THR A 364 -16.32 -3.83 5.02
N LEU A 365 -15.37 -4.74 5.20
CA LEU A 365 -14.44 -5.19 4.18
C LEU A 365 -15.04 -6.43 3.50
N VAL A 366 -15.19 -6.38 2.18
CA VAL A 366 -15.81 -7.46 1.38
C VAL A 366 -14.88 -7.89 0.25
N PHE A 367 -14.43 -9.14 0.34
CA PHE A 367 -13.49 -9.73 -0.62
C PHE A 367 -13.70 -11.23 -0.76
N ALA A 368 -13.16 -11.84 -1.81
CA ALA A 368 -13.31 -13.27 -2.08
C ALA A 368 -12.07 -13.91 -2.70
N LEU A 369 -11.97 -15.24 -2.58
CA LEU A 369 -10.97 -16.09 -3.21
C LEU A 369 -11.65 -17.26 -3.91
N LYS A 370 -11.37 -17.45 -5.20
CA LYS A 370 -11.82 -18.59 -6.00
C LYS A 370 -10.62 -19.38 -6.53
N ILE A 371 -10.47 -20.64 -6.13
CA ILE A 371 -9.39 -21.54 -6.60
C ILE A 371 -9.95 -22.57 -7.58
N PHE A 372 -9.12 -23.00 -8.54
CA PHE A 372 -9.52 -23.94 -9.61
C PHE A 372 -8.61 -25.18 -9.66
N PRO A 373 -9.08 -26.32 -10.22
CA PRO A 373 -8.28 -27.54 -10.40
C PRO A 373 -6.99 -27.38 -11.20
N SER A 374 -6.88 -26.28 -11.97
CA SER A 374 -5.68 -26.00 -12.77
C SER A 374 -4.50 -25.51 -11.92
N GLY A 375 -4.74 -25.06 -10.68
CA GLY A 375 -3.75 -24.45 -9.80
C GLY A 375 -3.75 -22.91 -9.85
N ASP A 376 -4.48 -22.31 -10.80
CA ASP A 376 -4.79 -20.89 -10.80
C ASP A 376 -5.88 -20.53 -9.79
N PHE A 377 -5.92 -19.25 -9.42
CA PHE A 377 -6.95 -18.71 -8.55
C PHE A 377 -7.19 -17.22 -8.84
N VAL A 378 -8.34 -16.70 -8.42
CA VAL A 378 -8.72 -15.30 -8.57
C VAL A 378 -9.10 -14.73 -7.20
N THR A 379 -8.60 -13.54 -6.89
CA THR A 379 -9.03 -12.73 -5.74
C THR A 379 -9.95 -11.60 -6.20
N TYR A 380 -11.00 -11.31 -5.45
CA TYR A 380 -12.00 -10.29 -5.78
C TYR A 380 -12.17 -9.31 -4.63
N PHE A 381 -12.45 -8.06 -4.95
CA PHE A 381 -12.66 -6.98 -3.99
C PHE A 381 -13.87 -6.16 -4.38
N GLU A 382 -14.74 -5.86 -3.43
CA GLU A 382 -15.73 -4.79 -3.60
C GLU A 382 -15.08 -3.42 -3.42
N ASP A 383 -15.86 -2.35 -3.56
CA ASP A 383 -15.44 -1.03 -3.10
C ASP A 383 -15.30 -1.06 -1.57
N MET A 384 -14.05 -1.09 -1.10
CA MET A 384 -13.72 -1.12 0.31
C MET A 384 -13.05 0.18 0.72
N ASP A 385 -13.41 0.70 1.89
CA ASP A 385 -12.68 1.79 2.54
C ASP A 385 -11.86 1.21 3.70
N VAL A 386 -10.55 1.03 3.48
CA VAL A 386 -9.64 0.50 4.50
C VAL A 386 -9.17 1.65 5.40
N PRO A 387 -9.42 1.59 6.73
CA PRO A 387 -9.02 2.66 7.64
C PRO A 387 -7.51 2.93 7.67
N ASP A 388 -7.15 4.19 7.97
CA ASP A 388 -5.75 4.58 8.15
C ASP A 388 -5.07 3.75 9.24
N GLY A 389 -3.85 3.30 8.97
CA GLY A 389 -3.06 2.50 9.91
C GLY A 389 -3.41 1.01 9.98
N VAL A 390 -4.43 0.55 9.26
CA VAL A 390 -4.67 -0.88 9.07
C VAL A 390 -3.60 -1.44 8.13
N LEU A 391 -2.77 -2.33 8.66
CA LEU A 391 -1.79 -3.05 7.86
C LEU A 391 -2.44 -4.30 7.27
N TRP A 392 -2.16 -4.55 6.00
CA TRP A 392 -2.70 -5.72 5.30
C TRP A 392 -1.76 -6.15 4.18
N SER A 393 -1.92 -7.39 3.71
CA SER A 393 -1.17 -7.91 2.57
C SER A 393 -2.05 -8.81 1.70
N SER A 394 -1.85 -8.77 0.39
CA SER A 394 -2.47 -9.70 -0.56
C SER A 394 -1.41 -10.50 -1.30
N GLY A 395 -1.69 -11.77 -1.62
CA GLY A 395 -0.80 -12.58 -2.43
C GLY A 395 -0.78 -14.07 -2.10
N VAL A 396 0.33 -14.72 -2.44
CA VAL A 396 0.50 -16.17 -2.36
C VAL A 396 1.94 -16.55 -2.04
N SER A 397 2.14 -17.60 -1.28
CA SER A 397 3.48 -18.01 -0.83
C SER A 397 3.55 -19.50 -0.52
N VAL A 398 4.73 -20.09 -0.76
CA VAL A 398 5.06 -21.44 -0.27
C VAL A 398 5.67 -21.42 1.14
N GLY A 399 6.01 -20.24 1.65
CA GLY A 399 6.53 -20.02 3.00
C GLY A 399 8.03 -20.19 3.19
N ASP A 400 8.82 -20.15 2.11
CA ASP A 400 10.29 -20.30 2.16
C ASP A 400 11.05 -18.96 2.13
N GLY A 401 10.32 -17.83 2.12
CA GLY A 401 10.86 -16.48 2.00
C GLY A 401 11.51 -16.17 0.64
N ILE A 402 11.34 -17.04 -0.36
CA ILE A 402 11.90 -16.89 -1.71
C ILE A 402 10.79 -16.93 -2.77
N ASN A 403 9.89 -17.91 -2.66
CA ASN A 403 8.84 -18.21 -3.60
C ASN A 403 7.51 -17.68 -3.06
N TYR A 404 7.27 -16.40 -3.33
CA TYR A 404 6.03 -15.71 -3.02
C TYR A 404 5.75 -14.65 -4.07
N LEU A 405 4.49 -14.23 -4.15
CA LEU A 405 4.07 -13.06 -4.88
C LEU A 405 3.20 -12.22 -3.96
N ILE A 406 3.59 -10.97 -3.72
CA ILE A 406 2.76 -9.96 -3.05
C ILE A 406 2.08 -9.14 -4.13
N ASN A 407 0.76 -8.98 -4.02
CA ASN A 407 0.02 -8.05 -4.84
C ASN A 407 -0.05 -6.69 -4.12
N HIS A 408 0.59 -5.69 -4.71
CA HIS A 408 0.64 -4.32 -4.20
C HIS A 408 -0.58 -3.52 -4.67
N ILE A 409 -1.76 -4.01 -4.29
CA ILE A 409 -3.01 -3.31 -4.55
C ILE A 409 -3.02 -2.03 -3.71
N GLU A 410 -3.21 -0.89 -4.35
CA GLU A 410 -3.55 0.36 -3.68
C GLU A 410 -5.07 0.50 -3.73
N ILE A 411 -5.72 0.57 -2.57
CA ILE A 411 -7.16 0.82 -2.46
C ILE A 411 -7.32 2.33 -2.29
N PRO A 412 -7.65 3.10 -3.35
CA PRO A 412 -7.86 4.52 -3.24
C PRO A 412 -9.15 4.80 -2.47
N ALA A 413 -9.29 6.01 -1.95
CA ALA A 413 -10.52 6.47 -1.28
C ALA A 413 -11.79 6.39 -2.17
N PHE A 414 -11.63 6.27 -3.50
CA PHE A 414 -12.71 6.25 -4.48
C PHE A 414 -12.95 4.85 -5.10
N GLY A 415 -12.35 3.80 -4.53
CA GLY A 415 -12.52 2.41 -5.01
C GLY A 415 -11.41 1.96 -5.96
N LEU A 416 -11.30 0.65 -6.13
CA LEU A 416 -10.25 0.03 -6.96
C LEU A 416 -10.56 0.18 -8.46
N PRO A 417 -9.61 0.64 -9.30
CA PRO A 417 -9.79 0.63 -10.75
C PRO A 417 -9.93 -0.81 -11.28
N GLU A 418 -9.32 -1.78 -10.59
CA GLU A 418 -9.38 -3.21 -10.90
C GLU A 418 -9.84 -3.98 -9.66
N LYS A 419 -10.98 -4.68 -9.78
CA LYS A 419 -11.64 -5.37 -8.66
C LYS A 419 -11.33 -6.86 -8.59
N SER A 420 -10.56 -7.38 -9.54
CA SER A 420 -10.20 -8.80 -9.57
C SER A 420 -8.80 -9.05 -10.10
N PHE A 421 -8.11 -10.03 -9.52
CA PHE A 421 -6.75 -10.38 -9.87
C PHE A 421 -6.59 -11.89 -9.97
N ARG A 422 -6.11 -12.38 -11.12
CA ARG A 422 -5.86 -13.79 -11.38
C ARG A 422 -4.39 -14.12 -11.17
N TYR A 423 -4.13 -15.20 -10.44
CA TYR A 423 -2.81 -15.71 -10.13
C TYR A 423 -2.65 -17.06 -10.81
N MET A 424 -1.67 -17.16 -11.70
CA MET A 424 -1.42 -18.34 -12.50
C MET A 424 -0.06 -18.94 -12.16
N PRO A 425 0.01 -20.22 -11.79
CA PRO A 425 1.30 -20.85 -11.56
C PRO A 425 2.09 -20.89 -12.87
N LEU A 426 3.32 -20.36 -12.87
CA LEU A 426 4.27 -20.51 -13.98
C LEU A 426 5.02 -21.84 -13.90
N THR A 427 4.80 -22.59 -12.82
CA THR A 427 5.58 -23.78 -12.52
C THR A 427 5.30 -24.85 -13.56
N VAL A 428 6.39 -25.33 -14.14
CA VAL A 428 6.54 -26.61 -14.82
C VAL A 428 5.64 -27.69 -14.19
N LYS A 429 4.82 -28.37 -14.99
CA LYS A 429 4.14 -29.62 -14.58
C LYS A 429 5.17 -30.75 -14.38
N ALA A 430 6.08 -30.59 -13.43
CA ALA A 430 7.04 -31.61 -13.03
C ALA A 430 6.95 -31.85 -11.54
N GLU A 431 6.97 -33.11 -11.18
CA GLU A 431 6.92 -33.58 -9.81
C GLU A 431 8.32 -33.50 -9.19
N ASN A 432 8.40 -33.17 -7.90
CA ASN A 432 9.65 -33.19 -7.12
C ASN A 432 10.78 -32.26 -7.65
N LEU A 433 10.45 -31.18 -8.36
CA LEU A 433 11.42 -30.15 -8.76
C LEU A 433 12.07 -29.51 -7.52
N SER A 434 13.36 -29.79 -7.33
CA SER A 434 14.13 -29.32 -6.18
C SER A 434 15.61 -29.10 -6.52
N VAL A 435 16.30 -28.30 -5.71
CA VAL A 435 17.75 -28.15 -5.75
C VAL A 435 18.31 -28.32 -4.35
N SER A 436 19.33 -29.16 -4.21
CA SER A 436 20.00 -29.38 -2.92
C SER A 436 20.88 -28.20 -2.53
N SER A 437 21.35 -28.16 -1.27
CA SER A 437 22.26 -27.12 -0.79
C SER A 437 23.61 -27.07 -1.51
N ASP A 438 24.03 -28.17 -2.15
CA ASP A 438 25.23 -28.25 -2.98
C ASP A 438 24.97 -28.10 -4.48
N GLY A 439 23.72 -27.82 -4.90
CA GLY A 439 23.37 -27.49 -6.29
C GLY A 439 22.93 -28.66 -7.16
N LEU A 440 22.59 -29.82 -6.60
CA LEU A 440 22.02 -30.93 -7.35
C LEU A 440 20.55 -30.62 -7.69
N LEU A 441 20.26 -30.37 -8.97
CA LEU A 441 18.91 -30.19 -9.49
C LEU A 441 18.29 -31.55 -9.77
N GLU A 442 17.15 -31.85 -9.14
CA GLU A 442 16.40 -33.10 -9.32
C GLU A 442 14.96 -32.80 -9.74
N VAL A 443 14.48 -33.55 -10.73
CA VAL A 443 13.15 -33.39 -11.33
C VAL A 443 12.59 -34.73 -11.77
N SER A 444 11.30 -34.98 -11.54
CA SER A 444 10.59 -36.18 -11.99
C SER A 444 9.29 -35.83 -12.71
N GLY A 445 8.65 -36.82 -13.34
CA GLY A 445 7.38 -36.61 -14.04
C GLY A 445 7.52 -35.84 -15.37
N LEU A 446 8.71 -35.77 -15.95
CA LEU A 446 8.95 -35.14 -17.25
C LEU A 446 8.48 -36.07 -18.38
N ASP A 447 7.74 -35.51 -19.34
CA ASP A 447 7.33 -36.17 -20.59
C ASP A 447 8.16 -35.71 -21.80
N ASP A 448 7.98 -36.35 -22.95
CA ASP A 448 8.67 -36.03 -24.21
C ASP A 448 7.98 -34.94 -25.04
N THR A 449 6.86 -34.39 -24.57
CA THR A 449 6.00 -33.47 -25.30
C THR A 449 6.04 -32.03 -24.82
N HIS A 450 6.83 -31.72 -23.79
CA HIS A 450 6.97 -30.37 -23.26
C HIS A 450 8.42 -29.90 -23.18
N ILE A 451 8.60 -28.59 -23.30
CA ILE A 451 9.84 -27.89 -22.96
C ILE A 451 9.55 -27.12 -21.68
N TYR A 452 10.21 -27.54 -20.60
CA TYR A 452 9.94 -27.03 -19.27
C TYR A 452 10.96 -25.96 -18.87
N GLN A 453 10.47 -24.80 -18.44
CA GLN A 453 11.32 -23.68 -17.97
C GLN A 453 11.62 -23.82 -16.47
N VAL A 454 12.88 -24.02 -16.12
CA VAL A 454 13.33 -24.11 -14.72
C VAL A 454 14.24 -22.95 -14.40
N ARG A 455 13.80 -22.08 -13.49
CA ARG A 455 14.61 -20.99 -12.96
C ARG A 455 15.28 -21.39 -11.66
N VAL A 456 16.58 -21.17 -11.57
CA VAL A 456 17.39 -21.48 -10.38
C VAL A 456 18.17 -20.24 -9.98
N ALA A 457 18.25 -20.01 -8.67
CA ALA A 457 19.10 -19.00 -8.08
C ALA A 457 20.24 -19.63 -7.27
N ALA A 458 21.45 -19.11 -7.44
CA ALA A 458 22.58 -19.30 -6.53
C ALA A 458 22.80 -17.99 -5.79
N THR A 459 22.53 -17.99 -4.48
CA THR A 459 22.66 -16.81 -3.61
C THR A 459 23.88 -16.93 -2.75
N ASP A 460 24.74 -15.92 -2.78
CA ASP A 460 25.97 -15.91 -2.00
C ASP A 460 25.73 -15.53 -0.52
N ASN A 461 26.77 -15.58 0.30
CA ASN A 461 26.65 -15.31 1.73
C ASN A 461 26.39 -13.82 2.07
N ARG A 462 26.42 -12.93 1.05
CA ARG A 462 26.00 -11.51 1.11
C ARG A 462 24.60 -11.26 0.54
N ASN A 463 23.83 -12.31 0.24
CA ASN A 463 22.50 -12.24 -0.35
C ASN A 463 22.49 -11.59 -1.76
N ILE A 464 23.59 -11.69 -2.50
CA ILE A 464 23.63 -11.37 -3.93
C ILE A 464 23.34 -12.66 -4.67
N SER A 465 22.39 -12.64 -5.60
CA SER A 465 21.99 -13.82 -6.36
C SER A 465 22.47 -13.77 -7.80
N ALA A 466 22.78 -14.95 -8.34
CA ALA A 466 22.78 -15.23 -9.77
C ALA A 466 21.52 -16.03 -10.09
N ILE A 467 20.70 -15.53 -11.00
CA ILE A 467 19.49 -16.22 -11.46
C ILE A 467 19.75 -16.70 -12.89
N LYS A 468 19.45 -17.97 -13.15
CA LYS A 468 19.53 -18.55 -14.50
C LYS A 468 18.30 -19.37 -14.80
N GLU A 469 17.75 -19.17 -15.99
CA GLU A 469 16.69 -20.01 -16.56
C GLU A 469 17.32 -21.11 -17.42
N PHE A 470 16.80 -22.32 -17.26
CA PHE A 470 17.16 -23.50 -18.03
C PHE A 470 15.93 -24.12 -18.67
N GLN A 471 16.12 -24.78 -19.82
CA GLN A 471 15.09 -25.56 -20.48
C GLN A 471 15.36 -27.05 -20.33
N LEU A 472 14.42 -27.78 -19.76
CA LEU A 472 14.41 -29.24 -19.73
C LEU A 472 13.55 -29.75 -20.91
N SER A 473 14.17 -30.52 -21.81
CA SER A 473 13.52 -31.03 -23.01
C SER A 473 14.11 -32.36 -23.44
N SER A 474 13.29 -33.19 -24.09
CA SER A 474 13.70 -34.46 -24.69
C SER A 474 14.48 -34.29 -26.01
N GLY A 475 14.51 -33.09 -26.61
CA GLY A 475 15.24 -32.89 -27.86
C GLY A 475 15.47 -31.44 -28.33
N LEU A 476 14.43 -30.60 -28.38
CA LEU A 476 14.54 -29.22 -28.84
C LEU A 476 14.40 -28.21 -27.70
N ILE A 477 15.15 -27.13 -27.75
CA ILE A 477 14.93 -25.94 -26.90
C ILE A 477 14.65 -24.73 -27.79
N VAL A 478 13.82 -23.81 -27.30
CA VAL A 478 13.41 -22.60 -28.02
C VAL A 478 13.55 -21.38 -27.13
N SER A 479 14.20 -20.34 -27.64
CA SER A 479 14.26 -19.02 -27.02
C SER A 479 13.79 -17.98 -28.01
N TYR A 480 13.47 -16.78 -27.53
CA TYR A 480 12.95 -15.72 -28.37
C TYR A 480 13.54 -14.35 -28.05
N GLU A 481 13.53 -13.46 -29.04
CA GLU A 481 13.81 -12.03 -28.90
C GLU A 481 12.63 -11.24 -29.45
N ILE A 482 12.28 -10.13 -28.80
CA ILE A 482 11.17 -9.27 -29.21
C ILE A 482 11.72 -8.07 -29.98
N SER A 483 11.00 -7.67 -31.03
CA SER A 483 11.16 -6.39 -31.70
C SER A 483 9.77 -5.77 -31.84
N SER A 484 9.49 -4.68 -31.16
CA SER A 484 8.23 -3.94 -31.27
C SER A 484 8.55 -2.47 -31.46
N GLY A 485 7.98 -1.84 -32.49
CA GLY A 485 8.30 -0.45 -32.82
C GLY A 485 9.80 -0.23 -33.02
N ASN A 486 10.44 0.44 -32.05
CA ASN A 486 11.86 0.79 -32.05
C ASN A 486 12.68 0.13 -30.92
N ASP A 487 12.10 -0.78 -30.13
CA ASP A 487 12.78 -1.46 -29.02
C ASP A 487 12.32 -2.93 -28.85
N ASP A 488 12.60 -3.52 -27.69
CA ASP A 488 12.24 -4.89 -27.30
C ASP A 488 11.00 -4.95 -26.38
N VAL A 489 10.26 -3.85 -26.27
CA VAL A 489 9.11 -3.68 -25.37
C VAL A 489 7.83 -3.62 -26.19
N ILE A 490 6.88 -4.50 -25.91
CA ILE A 490 5.60 -4.50 -26.62
C ILE A 490 4.76 -3.31 -26.15
N GLY A 491 4.59 -2.30 -27.00
CA GLY A 491 3.74 -1.15 -26.75
C GLY A 491 2.30 -1.34 -27.23
N PHE A 492 1.37 -0.67 -26.57
CA PHE A 492 0.00 -0.53 -27.05
C PHE A 492 -0.05 0.09 -28.46
N GLY A 493 -1.00 -0.34 -29.28
CA GLY A 493 -1.09 0.13 -30.67
C GLY A 493 0.08 -0.29 -31.59
N GLU A 494 1.09 -1.01 -31.12
CA GLU A 494 2.25 -1.41 -31.95
C GLU A 494 2.05 -2.75 -32.66
N THR A 495 2.94 -3.02 -33.62
CA THR A 495 3.13 -4.35 -34.21
C THR A 495 4.45 -4.93 -33.69
N ALA A 496 4.36 -6.03 -32.94
CA ALA A 496 5.51 -6.73 -32.40
C ALA A 496 5.84 -7.96 -33.26
N ALA A 497 7.12 -8.16 -33.54
CA ALA A 497 7.68 -9.34 -34.19
C ALA A 497 8.57 -10.09 -33.20
N ILE A 498 8.39 -11.41 -33.14
CA ILE A 498 9.16 -12.29 -32.29
C ILE A 498 10.11 -13.10 -33.17
N LYS A 499 11.40 -13.04 -32.83
CA LYS A 499 12.43 -13.89 -33.39
C LYS A 499 12.52 -15.18 -32.60
N ALA A 500 12.47 -16.33 -33.26
CA ALA A 500 12.73 -17.63 -32.63
C ALA A 500 14.17 -18.09 -32.83
N ILE A 501 14.73 -18.71 -31.80
CA ILE A 501 16.03 -19.38 -31.82
C ILE A 501 15.79 -20.83 -31.36
N VAL A 502 15.79 -21.77 -32.31
CA VAL A 502 15.51 -23.19 -32.08
C VAL A 502 16.81 -23.98 -32.14
N LYS A 503 17.12 -24.77 -31.10
CA LYS A 503 18.34 -25.58 -31.02
C LYS A 503 18.01 -27.05 -30.75
N ASN A 504 18.72 -27.94 -31.45
CA ASN A 504 18.70 -29.38 -31.17
C ASN A 504 19.76 -29.73 -30.12
N ILE A 505 19.31 -30.15 -28.94
CA ILE A 505 20.17 -30.58 -27.83
C ILE A 505 20.35 -32.10 -27.76
N SER A 506 19.69 -32.85 -28.64
CA SER A 506 19.80 -34.31 -28.71
C SER A 506 21.05 -34.79 -29.45
N ALA A 507 21.36 -36.09 -29.30
CA ALA A 507 22.46 -36.75 -30.00
C ALA A 507 22.12 -37.17 -31.45
N SER A 508 20.88 -36.93 -31.91
CA SER A 508 20.37 -37.36 -33.22
C SER A 508 19.92 -36.17 -34.06
N VAL A 509 19.89 -36.34 -35.38
CA VAL A 509 19.26 -35.36 -36.28
C VAL A 509 17.75 -35.39 -36.08
N ILE A 510 17.11 -34.22 -36.00
CA ILE A 510 15.64 -34.07 -35.96
C ILE A 510 15.22 -33.46 -37.29
N ASN A 511 14.30 -34.12 -38.01
CA ASN A 511 13.82 -33.70 -39.33
C ASN A 511 12.40 -33.14 -39.25
N ASP A 512 12.01 -32.44 -40.33
CA ASP A 512 10.66 -31.94 -40.57
C ASP A 512 10.11 -31.08 -39.42
N ILE A 513 10.97 -30.21 -38.86
CA ILE A 513 10.63 -29.34 -37.76
C ILE A 513 9.77 -28.17 -38.27
N LEU A 514 8.60 -28.02 -37.67
CA LEU A 514 7.66 -26.92 -37.88
C LEU A 514 7.41 -26.21 -36.55
N LEU A 515 7.34 -24.89 -36.59
CA LEU A 515 7.09 -24.03 -35.44
C LEU A 515 5.79 -23.27 -35.67
N ASP A 516 4.88 -23.34 -34.70
CA ASP A 516 3.61 -22.63 -34.67
C ASP A 516 3.38 -22.00 -33.29
N TYR A 517 2.59 -20.94 -33.25
CA TYR A 517 2.28 -20.11 -32.10
C TYR A 517 0.77 -19.88 -31.97
N SER A 518 0.29 -19.79 -30.74
CA SER A 518 -1.06 -19.33 -30.45
C SER A 518 -1.09 -18.36 -29.28
N ALA A 519 -2.04 -17.43 -29.32
CA ALA A 519 -2.30 -16.48 -28.24
C ALA A 519 -3.80 -16.13 -28.25
N GLU A 520 -4.48 -16.39 -27.14
CA GLU A 520 -5.88 -16.02 -26.94
C GLU A 520 -5.93 -14.79 -26.03
N ASN A 521 -6.20 -13.61 -26.60
CA ASN A 521 -6.29 -12.35 -25.88
C ASN A 521 -7.07 -11.28 -26.67
N ASP A 522 -7.96 -10.55 -26.02
CA ASP A 522 -8.83 -9.56 -26.68
C ASP A 522 -8.05 -8.37 -27.26
N TYR A 523 -6.85 -8.08 -26.76
CA TYR A 523 -6.02 -6.97 -27.22
C TYR A 523 -4.92 -7.39 -28.21
N VAL A 524 -4.84 -8.68 -28.58
CA VAL A 524 -3.79 -9.22 -29.45
C VAL A 524 -4.39 -9.83 -30.70
N THR A 525 -4.03 -9.28 -31.87
CA THR A 525 -4.37 -9.88 -33.16
C THR A 525 -3.15 -10.54 -33.78
N ILE A 526 -3.21 -11.84 -34.03
CA ILE A 526 -2.14 -12.60 -34.70
C ILE A 526 -2.14 -12.26 -36.20
N ILE A 527 -0.97 -11.85 -36.70
CA ILE A 527 -0.72 -11.57 -38.13
C ILE A 527 -0.03 -12.78 -38.79
N GLN A 528 0.93 -13.41 -38.11
CA GLN A 528 1.75 -14.51 -38.62
C GLN A 528 2.19 -15.44 -37.49
N THR A 529 2.31 -16.74 -37.77
CA THR A 529 2.63 -17.77 -36.77
C THR A 529 3.37 -19.00 -37.29
N ASP A 530 3.07 -19.50 -38.49
CA ASP A 530 3.65 -20.74 -39.00
C ASP A 530 5.02 -20.54 -39.69
N GLU A 531 6.06 -21.27 -39.27
CA GLU A 531 7.37 -21.25 -39.93
C GLU A 531 8.05 -22.63 -40.04
N GLU A 532 8.69 -22.88 -41.20
CA GLU A 532 9.44 -24.11 -41.45
C GLU A 532 10.89 -23.98 -40.94
N VAL A 533 11.23 -24.75 -39.89
CA VAL A 533 12.59 -24.82 -39.35
C VAL A 533 13.45 -25.77 -40.19
N GLY A 534 12.87 -26.88 -40.66
CA GLY A 534 13.53 -27.90 -41.47
C GLY A 534 14.20 -29.00 -40.62
N ALA A 535 15.43 -29.38 -40.95
CA ALA A 535 16.19 -30.38 -40.18
C ALA A 535 17.32 -29.73 -39.38
N LEU A 536 17.55 -30.21 -38.15
CA LEU A 536 18.65 -29.75 -37.29
C LEU A 536 19.53 -30.93 -36.86
N ALA A 537 20.83 -30.84 -37.14
CA ALA A 537 21.84 -31.77 -36.64
C ALA A 537 22.08 -31.58 -35.13
N PRO A 538 22.72 -32.55 -34.44
CA PRO A 538 23.07 -32.42 -33.02
C PRO A 538 23.85 -31.12 -32.73
N GLY A 539 23.34 -30.31 -31.81
CA GLY A 539 23.90 -29.01 -31.43
C GLY A 539 23.63 -27.86 -32.41
N GLU A 540 22.98 -28.12 -33.55
CA GLU A 540 22.66 -27.08 -34.53
C GLU A 540 21.56 -26.15 -34.00
N THR A 541 21.67 -24.87 -34.35
CA THR A 541 20.74 -23.81 -34.00
C THR A 541 20.25 -23.11 -35.25
N LYS A 542 18.95 -22.84 -35.33
CA LYS A 542 18.30 -22.07 -36.39
C LYS A 542 17.66 -20.82 -35.79
N ILE A 543 17.86 -19.69 -36.48
CA ILE A 543 17.27 -18.40 -36.13
C ILE A 543 16.22 -18.05 -37.19
N ILE A 544 15.06 -17.59 -36.74
CA ILE A 544 13.94 -17.14 -37.57
C ILE A 544 13.56 -15.74 -37.07
N ASP A 545 13.87 -14.70 -37.84
CA ASP A 545 13.79 -13.30 -37.38
C ASP A 545 12.37 -12.77 -37.09
N SER A 546 11.33 -13.39 -37.64
CA SER A 546 9.93 -12.94 -37.45
C SER A 546 8.98 -14.14 -37.49
N SER A 547 9.16 -15.07 -36.56
CA SER A 547 8.39 -16.32 -36.49
C SER A 547 6.96 -16.11 -35.98
N PHE A 548 6.73 -15.07 -35.16
CA PHE A 548 5.40 -14.71 -34.68
C PHE A 548 5.24 -13.20 -34.76
N VAL A 549 4.19 -12.73 -35.44
CA VAL A 549 3.91 -11.29 -35.61
C VAL A 549 2.52 -11.01 -35.11
N ILE A 550 2.40 -10.01 -34.23
CA ILE A 550 1.15 -9.63 -33.57
C ILE A 550 0.92 -8.12 -33.65
N LYS A 551 -0.36 -7.71 -33.69
CA LYS A 551 -0.80 -6.33 -33.55
C LYS A 551 -1.47 -6.16 -32.19
N ILE A 552 -1.08 -5.12 -31.47
CA ILE A 552 -1.65 -4.77 -30.17
C ILE A 552 -2.70 -3.68 -30.35
N ALA A 553 -3.81 -3.79 -29.62
CA ALA A 553 -4.87 -2.79 -29.61
C ALA A 553 -4.42 -1.49 -28.91
N VAL A 554 -5.05 -0.36 -29.26
CA VAL A 554 -4.73 0.97 -28.69
C VAL A 554 -5.39 1.22 -27.33
N ASP A 555 -6.35 0.40 -26.95
CA ASP A 555 -7.05 0.39 -25.67
C ASP A 555 -6.56 -0.74 -24.74
N ALA A 556 -5.43 -1.37 -25.09
CA ALA A 556 -4.79 -2.35 -24.23
C ALA A 556 -4.39 -1.70 -22.89
N PRO A 557 -4.80 -2.26 -21.73
CA PRO A 557 -4.42 -1.74 -20.43
C PRO A 557 -2.91 -1.79 -20.21
N ASP A 558 -2.39 -0.89 -19.37
CA ASP A 558 -0.98 -0.91 -19.02
C ASP A 558 -0.60 -2.18 -18.24
N ARG A 559 0.60 -2.70 -18.51
CA ARG A 559 1.10 -3.99 -18.02
C ARG A 559 0.21 -5.20 -18.31
N HIS A 560 -0.75 -5.09 -19.23
CA HIS A 560 -1.60 -6.21 -19.61
C HIS A 560 -0.76 -7.36 -20.13
N THR A 561 -0.98 -8.54 -19.58
CA THR A 561 -0.20 -9.74 -19.91
C THR A 561 -1.05 -10.70 -20.73
N PHE A 562 -0.40 -11.38 -21.68
CA PHE A 562 -1.01 -12.51 -22.39
C PHE A 562 -0.06 -13.70 -22.52
N ARG A 563 -0.64 -14.89 -22.72
CA ARG A 563 0.11 -16.14 -22.94
C ARG A 563 0.32 -16.35 -24.43
N MET A 564 1.57 -16.63 -24.80
CA MET A 564 1.97 -17.17 -26.08
C MET A 564 2.33 -18.65 -25.89
N THR A 565 1.62 -19.54 -26.57
CA THR A 565 1.92 -20.98 -26.58
C THR A 565 2.67 -21.33 -27.86
N ASN A 566 3.87 -21.87 -27.72
CA ASN A 566 4.71 -22.32 -28.82
C ASN A 566 4.54 -23.84 -29.01
N SER A 567 4.14 -24.27 -30.19
CA SER A 567 4.02 -25.67 -30.60
C SER A 567 5.07 -26.00 -31.64
N ILE A 568 5.99 -26.90 -31.31
CA ILE A 568 7.05 -27.36 -32.22
C ILE A 568 6.74 -28.80 -32.60
N THR A 569 6.56 -29.09 -33.88
CA THR A 569 6.32 -30.46 -34.36
C THR A 569 7.50 -30.95 -35.19
N SER A 570 7.76 -32.25 -35.15
CA SER A 570 8.76 -32.95 -35.98
C SER A 570 8.16 -34.23 -36.53
N GLU A 571 8.94 -35.00 -37.31
CA GLU A 571 8.50 -36.30 -37.84
C GLU A 571 8.03 -37.29 -36.76
N ASN A 572 8.62 -37.26 -35.55
CA ASN A 572 8.41 -38.28 -34.51
C ASN A 572 7.76 -37.76 -33.22
N THR A 573 7.88 -36.47 -32.92
CA THR A 573 7.52 -35.88 -31.61
C THR A 573 7.03 -34.45 -31.79
N SER A 574 6.20 -33.99 -30.86
CA SER A 574 5.77 -32.60 -30.73
C SER A 574 6.09 -32.06 -29.35
N TRP A 575 6.64 -30.87 -29.27
CA TRP A 575 6.92 -30.15 -28.04
C TRP A 575 6.02 -28.94 -27.88
N GLN A 576 5.62 -28.64 -26.65
CA GLN A 576 4.95 -27.39 -26.31
C GLN A 576 5.71 -26.63 -25.23
N SER A 577 5.69 -25.30 -25.33
CA SER A 577 6.15 -24.39 -24.28
C SER A 577 5.24 -23.17 -24.22
N ASP A 578 5.15 -22.56 -23.04
CA ASP A 578 4.45 -21.29 -22.86
C ASP A 578 5.46 -20.18 -22.56
N SER A 579 5.14 -18.98 -23.03
CA SER A 579 5.85 -17.75 -22.74
C SER A 579 4.84 -16.65 -22.47
N TRP A 580 5.13 -15.79 -21.50
CA TRP A 580 4.21 -14.75 -21.09
C TRP A 580 4.75 -13.38 -21.45
N LEU A 581 4.02 -12.66 -22.29
CA LEU A 581 4.42 -11.36 -22.82
C LEU A 581 3.61 -10.24 -22.13
N VAL A 582 4.18 -9.03 -22.07
CA VAL A 582 3.60 -7.88 -21.37
C VAL A 582 3.45 -6.73 -22.35
N ILE A 583 2.26 -6.16 -22.42
CA ILE A 583 1.92 -4.94 -23.17
C ILE A 583 2.07 -3.75 -22.23
N ASN A 584 2.77 -2.70 -22.66
CA ASN A 584 2.91 -1.46 -21.91
C ASN A 584 2.07 -0.36 -22.58
N ALA A 585 1.33 0.40 -21.77
CA ALA A 585 0.44 1.47 -22.20
C ALA A 585 0.57 2.67 -21.24
N PRO A 586 0.13 3.88 -21.63
CA PRO A 586 -0.01 4.97 -20.68
C PRO A 586 -1.14 4.68 -19.68
N ASN A 587 -0.99 5.20 -18.45
CA ASN A 587 -2.05 5.22 -17.44
C ASN A 587 -2.20 6.66 -16.97
N LEU A 588 -3.19 7.35 -17.53
CA LEU A 588 -3.39 8.79 -17.34
C LEU A 588 -4.37 9.04 -16.19
N VAL A 589 -3.89 9.77 -15.19
CA VAL A 589 -4.63 10.16 -13.98
C VAL A 589 -4.48 11.65 -13.73
N VAL A 590 -5.46 12.28 -13.11
CA VAL A 590 -5.36 13.67 -12.69
C VAL A 590 -4.77 13.72 -11.29
N ALA A 591 -3.54 14.25 -11.21
CA ALA A 591 -2.79 14.35 -9.97
C ALA A 591 -3.21 15.56 -9.13
N ASP A 592 -3.61 16.66 -9.78
CA ASP A 592 -3.98 17.90 -9.08
C ASP A 592 -4.90 18.77 -9.96
N VAL A 593 -5.70 19.62 -9.32
CA VAL A 593 -6.56 20.60 -9.98
C VAL A 593 -6.39 21.95 -9.29
N VAL A 594 -5.85 22.92 -10.02
CA VAL A 594 -5.56 24.27 -9.52
C VAL A 594 -6.36 25.28 -10.32
N SER A 595 -7.05 26.21 -9.65
CA SER A 595 -7.67 27.34 -10.33
C SER A 595 -6.82 28.60 -10.17
N GLU A 596 -6.90 29.52 -11.13
CA GLU A 596 -6.14 30.78 -11.07
C GLU A 596 -6.46 31.56 -9.78
N GLY A 597 -5.51 31.54 -8.83
CA GLY A 597 -5.55 32.26 -7.55
C GLY A 597 -5.74 31.36 -6.33
N ASN A 598 -6.73 30.46 -6.33
CA ASN A 598 -7.09 29.60 -5.19
C ASN A 598 -7.46 28.17 -5.67
N THR A 599 -7.62 27.21 -4.76
CA THR A 599 -8.07 25.84 -5.09
C THR A 599 -9.58 25.71 -5.36
N TRP A 600 -10.36 26.79 -5.22
CA TRP A 600 -11.80 26.82 -5.48
C TRP A 600 -12.19 27.92 -6.46
N ILE A 601 -13.31 27.70 -7.16
CA ILE A 601 -13.86 28.68 -8.11
C ILE A 601 -15.04 29.39 -7.46
N GLU A 602 -14.99 30.72 -7.34
CA GLU A 602 -16.13 31.47 -6.77
C GLU A 602 -17.36 31.46 -7.71
N PRO A 603 -18.59 31.30 -7.17
CA PRO A 603 -19.81 31.40 -7.96
C PRO A 603 -19.89 32.68 -8.79
N GLY A 604 -20.27 32.54 -10.07
CA GLY A 604 -20.45 33.67 -10.99
C GLY A 604 -19.18 34.15 -11.68
N LEU A 605 -18.01 33.56 -11.38
CA LEU A 605 -16.77 33.88 -12.07
C LEU A 605 -16.52 32.99 -13.29
N THR A 606 -15.77 33.55 -14.24
CA THR A 606 -15.09 32.79 -15.29
C THR A 606 -13.61 32.70 -14.91
N ARG A 607 -13.07 31.48 -14.88
CA ARG A 607 -11.70 31.20 -14.44
C ARG A 607 -11.05 30.11 -15.27
N GLN A 608 -9.72 30.21 -15.38
CA GLN A 608 -8.89 29.10 -15.81
C GLN A 608 -8.79 28.07 -14.69
N VAL A 609 -8.93 26.80 -15.05
CA VAL A 609 -8.71 25.65 -14.18
C VAL A 609 -7.69 24.75 -14.86
N ASP A 610 -6.56 24.57 -14.19
CA ASP A 610 -5.41 23.79 -14.62
C ASP A 610 -5.54 22.38 -14.02
N PHE A 611 -5.63 21.37 -14.89
CA PHE A 611 -5.62 19.96 -14.53
C PHE A 611 -4.22 19.42 -14.76
N ARG A 612 -3.57 18.99 -13.69
CA ARG A 612 -2.25 18.35 -13.75
C ARG A 612 -2.45 16.86 -14.03
N ILE A 613 -2.21 16.44 -15.27
CA ILE A 613 -2.34 15.06 -15.72
C ILE A 613 -1.00 14.36 -15.57
N ALA A 614 -0.95 13.28 -14.79
CA ALA A 614 0.22 12.43 -14.65
C ALA A 614 0.07 11.15 -15.48
N ASN A 615 1.17 10.68 -16.06
CA ASN A 615 1.25 9.34 -16.67
C ASN A 615 1.89 8.36 -15.68
N ALA A 616 1.06 7.58 -15.00
CA ALA A 616 1.47 6.52 -14.09
C ALA A 616 1.77 5.18 -14.81
N GLY A 617 1.67 5.15 -16.15
CA GLY A 617 1.83 3.93 -16.94
C GLY A 617 3.27 3.68 -17.37
N HIS A 618 3.48 2.61 -18.15
CA HIS A 618 4.81 2.16 -18.58
C HIS A 618 5.11 2.47 -20.06
N ALA A 619 4.20 3.15 -20.77
CA ALA A 619 4.45 3.70 -22.11
C ALA A 619 4.16 5.20 -22.18
N VAL A 620 4.73 5.85 -23.21
CA VAL A 620 4.45 7.25 -23.52
C VAL A 620 2.98 7.41 -23.93
N ALA A 621 2.32 8.45 -23.43
CA ALA A 621 1.07 8.94 -24.01
C ALA A 621 1.39 9.94 -25.13
N ASP A 622 1.06 9.58 -26.36
CA ASP A 622 1.24 10.39 -27.56
C ASP A 622 -0.06 10.41 -28.38
N ASP A 623 -0.42 11.60 -28.88
CA ASP A 623 -1.64 11.83 -29.66
C ASP A 623 -2.91 11.37 -28.90
N VAL A 624 -2.95 11.65 -27.60
CA VAL A 624 -4.10 11.33 -26.73
C VAL A 624 -5.01 12.54 -26.64
N GLU A 625 -6.26 12.37 -27.06
CA GLU A 625 -7.32 13.35 -26.90
C GLU A 625 -7.89 13.27 -25.47
N VAL A 626 -7.93 14.42 -24.78
CA VAL A 626 -8.50 14.60 -23.45
C VAL A 626 -9.76 15.42 -23.57
N GLN A 627 -10.91 14.82 -23.26
CA GLN A 627 -12.20 15.51 -23.26
C GLN A 627 -12.72 15.70 -21.83
N ILE A 628 -13.12 16.92 -21.47
CA ILE A 628 -13.76 17.22 -20.18
C ILE A 628 -15.29 17.23 -20.31
N ILE A 629 -15.97 16.55 -19.39
CA ILE A 629 -17.43 16.40 -19.37
C ILE A 629 -17.98 16.80 -18.00
N PHE A 630 -19.11 17.51 -17.99
CA PHE A 630 -19.87 17.87 -16.80
C PHE A 630 -21.30 17.36 -16.92
N GLU A 631 -21.84 16.77 -15.85
CA GLU A 631 -23.27 16.39 -15.77
C GLU A 631 -24.14 17.53 -15.20
N SER A 632 -23.53 18.61 -14.72
CA SER A 632 -24.22 19.77 -14.16
C SER A 632 -24.37 20.90 -15.17
N ASP A 633 -25.53 21.56 -15.19
CA ASP A 633 -25.78 22.80 -15.93
C ASP A 633 -25.21 24.06 -15.23
N SER A 634 -24.60 23.88 -14.06
CA SER A 634 -24.03 24.96 -13.25
C SER A 634 -22.62 25.39 -13.69
N ILE A 635 -21.98 24.62 -14.58
CA ILE A 635 -20.67 24.94 -15.17
C ILE A 635 -20.83 25.02 -16.70
N GLU A 636 -20.37 26.13 -17.28
CA GLU A 636 -20.30 26.36 -18.71
C GLU A 636 -18.82 26.37 -19.15
N LEU A 637 -18.45 25.50 -20.08
CA LEU A 637 -17.14 25.53 -20.74
C LEU A 637 -17.04 26.71 -21.71
N VAL A 638 -15.99 27.51 -21.58
CA VAL A 638 -15.68 28.63 -22.46
C VAL A 638 -14.56 28.21 -23.42
N GLY A 639 -14.91 27.51 -24.48
CA GLY A 639 -13.93 27.08 -25.50
C GLY A 639 -14.16 25.66 -25.98
N SER A 640 -13.06 24.99 -26.34
CA SER A 640 -13.07 23.56 -26.66
C SER A 640 -13.25 22.75 -25.37
N ASP A 641 -14.04 21.69 -25.45
CA ASP A 641 -14.16 20.65 -24.43
C ASP A 641 -13.07 19.57 -24.58
N SER A 642 -12.24 19.66 -25.62
CA SER A 642 -11.19 18.69 -25.94
C SER A 642 -9.83 19.37 -26.20
N GLN A 643 -8.75 18.71 -25.75
CA GLN A 643 -7.35 19.05 -26.00
C GLN A 643 -6.52 17.81 -26.32
N ILE A 644 -5.29 17.98 -26.83
CA ILE A 644 -4.40 16.87 -27.22
C ILE A 644 -3.15 16.89 -26.35
N ILE A 645 -2.80 15.74 -25.77
CA ILE A 645 -1.49 15.45 -25.21
C ILE A 645 -0.62 14.90 -26.34
N ASP A 646 0.27 15.74 -26.86
CA ASP A 646 1.19 15.35 -27.94
C ASP A 646 2.27 14.36 -27.47
N TYR A 647 2.75 14.53 -26.23
CA TYR A 647 3.82 13.72 -25.64
C TYR A 647 3.84 13.85 -24.12
N LEU A 648 3.62 12.75 -23.41
CA LEU A 648 3.75 12.65 -21.97
C LEU A 648 4.43 11.31 -21.60
N PRO A 649 5.72 11.32 -21.23
CA PRO A 649 6.43 10.10 -20.88
C PRO A 649 6.00 9.56 -19.50
N PRO A 650 6.26 8.27 -19.20
CA PRO A 650 6.03 7.67 -17.89
C PRO A 650 6.60 8.49 -16.73
N ASN A 651 5.89 8.51 -15.59
CA ASN A 651 6.24 9.21 -14.35
C ASN A 651 6.48 10.71 -14.50
N ASN A 652 5.89 11.34 -15.52
CA ASN A 652 5.87 12.79 -15.68
C ASN A 652 4.43 13.27 -15.68
N ASP A 653 4.28 14.58 -15.56
CA ASP A 653 2.99 15.26 -15.62
C ASP A 653 3.00 16.43 -16.60
N ILE A 654 1.81 16.82 -17.03
CA ILE A 654 1.54 17.99 -17.87
C ILE A 654 0.31 18.74 -17.35
N ILE A 655 0.24 20.03 -17.61
CA ILE A 655 -0.93 20.84 -17.29
C ILE A 655 -1.80 21.00 -18.54
N ILE A 656 -3.09 20.69 -18.40
CA ILE A 656 -4.15 20.96 -19.37
C ILE A 656 -5.11 21.96 -18.73
N ASP A 657 -5.37 23.10 -19.38
CA ASP A 657 -6.20 24.15 -18.81
C ASP A 657 -7.57 24.28 -19.49
N TYR A 658 -8.64 24.47 -18.73
CA TYR A 658 -9.97 24.78 -19.24
C TYR A 658 -10.48 26.09 -18.66
N GLN A 659 -11.14 26.90 -19.50
CA GLN A 659 -11.85 28.10 -19.05
C GLN A 659 -13.27 27.73 -18.67
N LEU A 660 -13.58 27.78 -17.37
CA LEU A 660 -14.88 27.43 -16.83
C LEU A 660 -15.62 28.68 -16.34
N LYS A 661 -16.91 28.76 -16.64
CA LYS A 661 -17.81 29.79 -16.11
C LYS A 661 -18.84 29.14 -15.20
N VAL A 662 -18.81 29.53 -13.93
CA VAL A 662 -19.68 28.97 -12.89
C VAL A 662 -20.92 29.83 -12.71
N SER A 663 -22.08 29.21 -12.55
CA SER A 663 -23.33 29.91 -12.25
C SER A 663 -23.23 30.70 -10.93
N PRO A 664 -23.73 31.94 -10.85
CA PRO A 664 -23.72 32.74 -9.62
C PRO A 664 -24.69 32.21 -8.55
N TRP A 665 -25.49 31.19 -8.87
CA TRP A 665 -26.51 30.61 -8.00
C TRP A 665 -26.05 29.32 -7.30
N VAL A 666 -24.84 28.86 -7.60
CA VAL A 666 -24.26 27.70 -6.92
C VAL A 666 -23.94 28.09 -5.48
N THR A 667 -24.38 27.28 -4.53
CA THR A 667 -24.05 27.46 -3.11
C THR A 667 -22.54 27.27 -2.90
N PRO A 668 -21.82 28.22 -2.26
CA PRO A 668 -20.42 28.02 -1.91
C PRO A 668 -20.22 26.76 -1.05
N GLY A 669 -19.21 25.96 -1.38
CA GLY A 669 -18.97 24.62 -0.82
C GLY A 669 -19.46 23.47 -1.71
N THR A 670 -20.28 23.74 -2.74
CA THR A 670 -20.77 22.70 -3.65
C THR A 670 -19.61 22.02 -4.39
N LYS A 671 -19.60 20.69 -4.37
CA LYS A 671 -18.74 19.86 -5.22
C LYS A 671 -19.50 19.44 -6.47
N ILE A 672 -18.92 19.68 -7.65
CA ILE A 672 -19.50 19.28 -8.93
C ILE A 672 -18.58 18.26 -9.60
N PRO A 673 -19.03 17.03 -9.87
CA PRO A 673 -18.22 16.04 -10.52
C PRO A 673 -17.93 16.44 -11.98
N CYS A 674 -16.71 16.20 -12.42
CA CYS A 674 -16.28 16.27 -13.79
C CYS A 674 -15.54 14.98 -14.19
N TRP A 675 -15.65 14.62 -15.46
CA TRP A 675 -14.98 13.46 -16.04
C TRP A 675 -13.98 13.93 -17.08
N LEU A 676 -12.76 13.41 -17.01
CA LEU A 676 -11.78 13.51 -18.09
C LEU A 676 -11.70 12.17 -18.80
N THR A 677 -12.08 12.16 -20.09
CA THR A 677 -11.98 10.98 -20.95
C THR A 677 -10.72 11.09 -21.79
N PHE A 678 -9.86 10.08 -21.71
CA PHE A 678 -8.64 9.97 -22.49
C PHE A 678 -8.89 8.98 -23.63
N SER A 679 -8.63 9.40 -24.86
CA SER A 679 -8.87 8.57 -26.04
C SER A 679 -7.76 8.68 -27.08
N ARG A 680 -7.51 7.58 -27.80
CA ARG A 680 -6.54 7.51 -28.88
C ARG A 680 -7.14 6.74 -30.05
N GLU A 681 -7.00 7.28 -31.26
CA GLU A 681 -7.57 6.71 -32.49
C GLU A 681 -9.08 6.39 -32.41
N GLY A 682 -9.82 7.12 -31.57
CA GLY A 682 -11.26 6.95 -31.34
C GLY A 682 -11.65 5.87 -30.33
N SER A 683 -10.67 5.18 -29.72
CA SER A 683 -10.90 4.28 -28.58
C SER A 683 -10.59 4.99 -27.27
N VAL A 684 -11.45 4.80 -26.26
CA VAL A 684 -11.20 5.29 -24.90
C VAL A 684 -10.14 4.41 -24.26
N ILE A 685 -9.07 5.02 -23.75
CA ILE A 685 -7.96 4.33 -23.08
C ILE A 685 -8.08 4.40 -21.55
N SER A 686 -8.60 5.51 -21.02
CA SER A 686 -8.90 5.67 -19.59
C SER A 686 -9.95 6.78 -19.37
N VAL A 687 -10.58 6.77 -18.20
CA VAL A 687 -11.47 7.83 -17.73
C VAL A 687 -11.12 8.12 -16.28
N ASP A 688 -11.03 9.39 -15.93
CA ASP A 688 -10.82 9.83 -14.54
C ASP A 688 -11.95 10.77 -14.09
N THR A 689 -12.29 10.74 -12.80
CA THR A 689 -13.42 11.49 -12.21
C THR A 689 -12.95 12.34 -11.03
N ILE A 690 -13.30 13.63 -11.03
CA ILE A 690 -12.86 14.58 -9.99
C ILE A 690 -14.02 15.49 -9.59
N ASP A 691 -14.07 15.86 -8.33
CA ASP A 691 -14.98 16.90 -7.84
C ASP A 691 -14.34 18.30 -7.91
N LEU A 692 -14.94 19.20 -8.68
CA LEU A 692 -14.58 20.62 -8.65
C LEU A 692 -15.27 21.33 -7.49
N GLN A 693 -14.50 21.96 -6.62
CA GLN A 693 -15.01 22.74 -5.50
C GLN A 693 -15.40 24.17 -5.93
N ILE A 694 -16.67 24.51 -5.72
CA ILE A 694 -17.23 25.83 -6.00
C ILE A 694 -17.34 26.64 -4.72
N GLY A 695 -16.51 27.67 -4.56
CA GLY A 695 -16.44 28.52 -3.36
C GLY A 695 -15.82 27.82 -2.14
N ARG A 696 -15.52 28.61 -1.11
CA ARG A 696 -15.04 28.08 0.18
C ARG A 696 -16.11 27.23 0.86
N THR A 697 -15.71 26.12 1.46
CA THR A 697 -16.59 25.35 2.35
C THR A 697 -17.00 26.24 3.52
N PRO A 698 -18.31 26.35 3.85
CA PRO A 698 -18.77 27.28 4.88
C PRO A 698 -18.15 27.04 6.26
N VAL A 699 -18.07 25.78 6.71
CA VAL A 699 -17.58 25.44 8.06
C VAL A 699 -16.64 24.23 8.03
N LEU A 700 -15.48 24.36 8.68
CA LEU A 700 -14.70 23.22 9.19
C LEU A 700 -15.00 23.05 10.67
N LEU A 701 -15.45 21.87 11.06
CA LEU A 701 -15.65 21.46 12.45
C LEU A 701 -14.50 20.55 12.87
N VAL A 702 -13.58 21.08 13.67
CA VAL A 702 -12.42 20.39 14.23
C VAL A 702 -12.75 19.93 15.65
N ASP A 703 -13.01 18.64 15.82
CA ASP A 703 -13.37 18.01 17.07
C ASP A 703 -12.18 17.30 17.72
N LEU A 704 -11.43 18.04 18.54
CA LEU A 704 -10.32 17.53 19.35
C LEU A 704 -10.77 17.21 20.78
N ASP A 705 -12.05 17.44 21.12
CA ASP A 705 -12.59 17.15 22.45
C ASP A 705 -12.68 15.63 22.65
N PRO A 706 -11.98 15.06 23.64
CA PRO A 706 -12.06 13.62 23.91
C PRO A 706 -13.47 13.11 24.24
N ASN A 707 -14.41 13.99 24.61
CA ASN A 707 -15.80 13.63 24.90
C ASN A 707 -16.77 13.93 23.74
N HIS A 708 -16.32 14.60 22.68
CA HIS A 708 -17.10 14.96 21.50
C HIS A 708 -18.44 15.67 21.79
N LEU A 709 -18.53 16.40 22.92
CA LEU A 709 -19.83 16.84 23.46
C LEU A 709 -20.51 17.90 22.59
N SER A 710 -19.73 18.82 22.01
CA SER A 710 -20.26 19.91 21.18
C SER A 710 -20.40 19.53 19.70
N SER A 711 -19.66 18.54 19.24
CA SER A 711 -19.56 18.17 17.81
C SER A 711 -20.89 17.72 17.21
N TRP A 712 -21.61 16.80 17.85
CA TRP A 712 -22.89 16.31 17.33
C TRP A 712 -23.94 17.42 17.24
N LYS A 713 -23.95 18.37 18.18
CA LYS A 713 -24.91 19.47 18.21
C LYS A 713 -24.63 20.50 17.12
N PHE A 714 -23.36 20.83 16.89
CA PHE A 714 -22.99 21.67 15.75
C PHE A 714 -23.39 21.02 14.43
N ARG A 715 -23.22 19.71 14.27
CA ARG A 715 -23.66 18.98 13.08
C ARG A 715 -25.18 19.08 12.87
N ASP A 716 -25.97 18.81 13.90
CA ASP A 716 -27.44 18.91 13.85
C ASP A 716 -27.92 20.33 13.47
N ASP A 717 -27.29 21.37 14.03
CA ASP A 717 -27.61 22.76 13.71
C ASP A 717 -27.19 23.15 12.28
N LEU A 718 -26.03 22.69 11.80
CA LEU A 718 -25.54 22.94 10.44
C LEU A 718 -26.41 22.24 9.39
N GLU A 719 -26.83 21.01 9.66
CA GLU A 719 -27.75 20.25 8.80
C GLU A 719 -29.13 20.89 8.75
N THR A 720 -29.67 21.30 9.91
CA THR A 720 -30.96 21.99 10.01
C THR A 720 -30.97 23.31 9.24
N THR A 721 -29.83 23.98 9.16
CA THR A 721 -29.68 25.25 8.42
C THR A 721 -29.26 25.05 6.96
N ASN A 722 -29.07 23.80 6.50
CA ASN A 722 -28.56 23.46 5.18
C ASN A 722 -27.23 24.17 4.87
N THR A 723 -26.34 24.18 5.86
CA THR A 723 -24.99 24.75 5.77
C THR A 723 -23.98 23.62 5.55
N ASP A 724 -23.30 23.63 4.41
CA ASP A 724 -22.26 22.64 4.13
C ASP A 724 -21.10 22.75 5.14
N TYR A 725 -20.62 21.59 5.59
CA TYR A 725 -19.53 21.51 6.54
C TYR A 725 -18.66 20.28 6.30
N VAL A 726 -17.42 20.35 6.79
CA VAL A 726 -16.52 19.21 6.91
C VAL A 726 -16.20 19.02 8.38
N SER A 727 -16.23 17.79 8.87
CA SER A 727 -15.89 17.45 10.26
C SER A 727 -14.62 16.61 10.31
N VAL A 728 -13.69 16.98 11.17
CA VAL A 728 -12.37 16.34 11.32
C VAL A 728 -11.98 16.29 12.79
N SER A 729 -10.97 15.49 13.13
CA SER A 729 -10.42 15.34 14.49
C SER A 729 -8.95 15.79 14.59
N TRP A 730 -8.54 16.69 13.69
CA TRP A 730 -7.20 17.28 13.58
C TRP A 730 -7.31 18.68 12.96
N ILE A 731 -6.25 19.49 13.00
CA ILE A 731 -6.19 20.78 12.32
C ILE A 731 -5.53 20.59 10.95
N PRO A 732 -6.24 20.77 9.81
CA PRO A 732 -5.66 20.64 8.47
C PRO A 732 -4.70 21.78 8.13
N ASP A 733 -3.73 21.55 7.24
CA ASP A 733 -2.73 22.57 6.84
C ASP A 733 -3.31 23.68 5.94
N HIS A 734 -4.38 23.38 5.20
CA HIS A 734 -5.05 24.31 4.29
C HIS A 734 -6.40 24.79 4.86
N LEU A 735 -6.35 25.55 5.95
CA LEU A 735 -7.56 26.12 6.56
C LEU A 735 -8.25 27.17 5.67
N THR A 736 -7.53 27.71 4.68
CA THR A 736 -8.00 28.80 3.83
C THR A 736 -9.07 28.36 2.83
N GLN A 737 -9.29 27.06 2.62
CA GLN A 737 -10.45 26.59 1.85
C GLN A 737 -11.78 26.72 2.62
N TYR A 738 -11.71 26.98 3.93
CA TYR A 738 -12.89 27.16 4.78
C TYR A 738 -13.15 28.63 5.06
N LYS A 739 -14.44 28.98 5.14
CA LYS A 739 -14.86 30.34 5.50
C LYS A 739 -14.81 30.56 7.02
N SER A 740 -15.12 29.52 7.79
CA SER A 740 -15.09 29.50 9.25
C SER A 740 -14.54 28.17 9.75
N VAL A 741 -13.73 28.20 10.80
CA VAL A 741 -13.18 27.03 11.48
C VAL A 741 -13.70 27.01 12.91
N PHE A 742 -14.17 25.86 13.38
CA PHE A 742 -14.71 25.63 14.71
C PHE A 742 -13.83 24.59 15.39
N VAL A 743 -13.05 24.99 16.40
CA VAL A 743 -12.12 24.10 17.10
C VAL A 743 -12.68 23.78 18.49
N LEU A 744 -12.89 22.50 18.77
CA LEU A 744 -13.39 22.00 20.04
C LEU A 744 -12.25 21.30 20.76
N LEU A 745 -11.82 21.84 21.91
CA LEU A 745 -10.68 21.33 22.69
C LEU A 745 -11.11 20.57 23.94
N GLY A 746 -12.38 20.65 24.34
CA GLY A 746 -12.94 19.91 25.46
C GLY A 746 -12.93 20.64 26.82
N SER A 747 -13.13 19.84 27.88
CA SER A 747 -13.52 20.27 29.22
C SER A 747 -12.36 20.30 30.23
N MET A 748 -12.61 20.71 31.49
CA MET A 748 -11.56 20.84 32.51
C MET A 748 -10.80 19.54 32.84
N PHE A 749 -11.41 18.38 32.65
CA PHE A 749 -10.85 17.09 33.06
C PHE A 749 -10.64 16.11 31.90
N ALA A 750 -10.87 16.57 30.67
CA ALA A 750 -10.71 15.82 29.44
C ALA A 750 -10.65 16.84 28.30
N ASN A 751 -9.43 17.19 27.88
CA ASN A 751 -9.16 18.19 26.86
C ASN A 751 -7.97 17.79 25.99
N HIS A 752 -7.91 18.41 24.81
CA HIS A 752 -6.71 18.53 24.00
C HIS A 752 -5.91 19.77 24.41
N GLU A 753 -4.59 19.64 24.47
CA GLU A 753 -3.66 20.77 24.61
C GLU A 753 -3.10 21.09 23.23
N LEU A 754 -3.37 22.30 22.73
CA LEU A 754 -2.87 22.70 21.42
C LEU A 754 -1.34 22.67 21.40
N THR A 755 -0.79 21.98 20.41
CA THR A 755 0.63 22.02 20.09
C THR A 755 1.03 23.37 19.47
N TYR A 756 2.33 23.67 19.45
CA TYR A 756 2.82 24.91 18.85
C TYR A 756 2.48 25.02 17.36
N SER A 757 2.58 23.92 16.60
CA SER A 757 2.27 23.86 15.17
C SER A 757 0.77 24.10 14.91
N GLU A 758 -0.10 23.40 15.63
CA GLU A 758 -1.56 23.59 15.55
C GLU A 758 -1.95 25.05 15.84
N GLY A 759 -1.41 25.62 16.92
CA GLY A 759 -1.64 27.02 17.25
C GLY A 759 -1.01 28.01 16.26
N ARG A 760 0.02 27.60 15.51
CA ARG A 760 0.59 28.42 14.43
C ARG A 760 -0.33 28.41 13.21
N ALA A 761 -0.81 27.25 12.78
CA ALA A 761 -1.72 27.09 11.63
C ALA A 761 -3.01 27.90 11.81
N LEU A 762 -3.67 27.81 12.97
CA LEU A 762 -4.87 28.60 13.27
C LEU A 762 -4.60 30.11 13.28
N SER A 763 -3.40 30.51 13.73
CA SER A 763 -2.98 31.91 13.77
C SER A 763 -2.75 32.47 12.36
N ASP A 764 -2.10 31.68 11.48
CA ASP A 764 -1.86 32.05 10.08
C ASP A 764 -3.18 32.12 9.28
N TYR A 765 -4.10 31.18 9.50
CA TYR A 765 -5.44 31.24 8.93
C TYR A 765 -6.20 32.54 9.26
N LEU A 766 -6.06 33.05 10.49
CA LEU A 766 -6.64 34.34 10.88
C LEU A 766 -5.89 35.52 10.24
N ASP A 767 -4.57 35.42 10.06
CA ASP A 767 -3.80 36.45 9.34
C ASP A 767 -4.19 36.54 7.86
N GLU A 768 -4.67 35.44 7.28
CA GLU A 768 -5.22 35.38 5.92
C GLU A 768 -6.71 35.74 5.82
N GLY A 769 -7.31 36.22 6.92
CA GLY A 769 -8.67 36.74 6.95
C GLY A 769 -9.76 35.68 7.18
N GLY A 770 -9.40 34.57 7.81
CA GLY A 770 -10.33 33.53 8.26
C GLY A 770 -11.24 33.96 9.41
N ASN A 771 -12.20 33.09 9.76
CA ASN A 771 -13.01 33.23 10.97
C ASN A 771 -12.85 31.99 11.85
N LEU A 772 -12.64 32.18 13.17
CA LEU A 772 -12.37 31.08 14.10
C LEU A 772 -13.31 31.11 15.32
N TYR A 773 -14.06 30.03 15.52
CA TYR A 773 -14.65 29.68 16.81
C TYR A 773 -13.69 28.70 17.52
N MET A 774 -13.35 28.97 18.78
CA MET A 774 -12.54 28.05 19.58
C MET A 774 -13.16 27.87 20.96
N GLU A 775 -13.46 26.63 21.28
CA GLU A 775 -14.03 26.21 22.55
C GLU A 775 -13.00 25.37 23.31
N GLY A 776 -12.69 25.75 24.54
CA GLY A 776 -11.74 25.01 25.36
C GLY A 776 -11.66 25.56 26.78
N ARG A 777 -12.01 24.74 27.77
CA ARG A 777 -12.11 25.25 29.15
C ARG A 777 -10.76 25.55 29.79
N VAL A 778 -9.70 24.82 29.48
CA VAL A 778 -8.39 24.97 30.16
C VAL A 778 -7.30 25.59 29.29
N THR A 779 -7.53 25.75 27.99
CA THR A 779 -6.54 26.23 27.01
C THR A 779 -5.89 27.57 27.43
N TRP A 780 -6.64 28.45 28.11
CA TRP A 780 -6.15 29.75 28.57
C TRP A 780 -5.27 29.71 29.82
N LYS A 781 -5.21 28.57 30.51
CA LYS A 781 -4.35 28.32 31.69
C LYS A 781 -3.14 27.43 31.36
N GLN A 782 -3.10 26.85 30.16
CA GLN A 782 -1.99 26.06 29.64
C GLN A 782 -0.93 26.95 28.97
N GLU A 783 0.14 26.37 28.44
CA GLU A 783 1.10 27.12 27.65
C GLU A 783 0.42 27.67 26.39
N GLN A 784 0.41 29.00 26.24
CA GLN A 784 -0.29 29.64 25.13
C GLN A 784 0.49 29.49 23.83
N THR A 785 -0.21 29.02 22.80
CA THR A 785 0.27 28.94 21.42
C THR A 785 -0.03 30.24 20.64
N PRO A 786 0.55 30.45 19.43
CA PRO A 786 0.43 31.70 18.69
C PRO A 786 -1.01 32.20 18.41
N VAL A 787 -1.99 31.29 18.27
CA VAL A 787 -3.40 31.66 18.02
C VAL A 787 -4.05 32.39 19.20
N HIS A 788 -3.63 32.11 20.45
CA HIS A 788 -4.29 32.66 21.65
C HIS A 788 -4.30 34.19 21.65
N SER A 789 -3.21 34.81 21.19
CA SER A 789 -3.09 36.27 21.10
C SER A 789 -4.09 36.92 20.12
N LYS A 790 -4.69 36.17 19.19
CA LYS A 790 -5.62 36.70 18.17
C LYS A 790 -7.03 36.98 18.72
N PHE A 791 -7.37 36.41 19.87
CA PHE A 791 -8.70 36.58 20.45
C PHE A 791 -8.85 37.88 21.26
N ASP A 792 -7.76 38.56 21.59
CA ASP A 792 -7.73 39.76 22.44
C ASP A 792 -8.47 39.55 23.77
N VAL A 793 -8.09 38.50 24.51
CA VAL A 793 -8.71 38.14 25.80
C VAL A 793 -7.63 37.87 26.85
N ASP A 794 -7.88 38.37 28.06
CA ASP A 794 -7.17 37.96 29.28
C ASP A 794 -8.07 37.11 30.18
N ILE A 795 -7.48 36.43 31.17
CA ILE A 795 -8.25 35.70 32.19
C ILE A 795 -8.20 36.40 33.54
N SER A 796 -9.32 36.36 34.27
CA SER A 796 -9.39 36.67 35.71
C SER A 796 -9.66 35.39 36.47
N GLU A 797 -8.64 34.90 37.19
CA GLU A 797 -8.81 33.74 38.07
C GLU A 797 -9.74 34.06 39.24
N ASP A 798 -10.57 33.08 39.61
CA ASP A 798 -11.33 33.03 40.84
C ASP A 798 -10.67 31.99 41.76
N PHE A 799 -10.45 32.33 43.03
CA PHE A 799 -9.75 31.44 43.97
C PHE A 799 -10.57 30.21 44.38
N VAL A 800 -11.80 30.09 43.88
CA VAL A 800 -12.75 29.02 44.18
C VAL A 800 -13.42 28.54 42.89
N ILE A 801 -13.36 27.23 42.64
CA ILE A 801 -14.13 26.57 41.58
C ILE A 801 -15.63 26.82 41.84
N PHE A 802 -16.35 27.31 40.85
CA PHE A 802 -17.78 27.59 40.93
C PHE A 802 -18.60 26.76 39.93
N LEU A 803 -19.87 26.57 40.28
CA LEU A 803 -20.85 25.83 39.49
C LEU A 803 -21.46 26.71 38.38
N ILE A 804 -21.60 26.16 37.19
CA ILE A 804 -22.25 26.77 36.03
C ILE A 804 -23.64 26.14 35.90
N ASP A 805 -24.68 26.84 36.38
CA ASP A 805 -26.08 26.41 36.23
C ASP A 805 -26.78 27.10 35.04
N THR A 806 -26.42 28.36 34.79
CA THR A 806 -27.07 29.21 33.78
C THR A 806 -26.06 30.20 33.22
N VAL A 807 -26.10 30.44 31.91
CA VAL A 807 -25.29 31.48 31.24
C VAL A 807 -26.19 32.55 30.67
N TYR A 808 -25.82 33.82 30.81
CA TYR A 808 -26.67 34.98 30.52
C TYR A 808 -26.21 35.72 29.27
N LYS A 809 -27.17 36.30 28.52
CA LYS A 809 -26.88 37.29 27.48
C LYS A 809 -26.46 38.64 28.09
N PRO A 810 -25.57 39.42 27.45
CA PRO A 810 -25.17 40.75 27.91
C PRO A 810 -26.34 41.72 28.07
N LEU A 811 -26.24 42.66 29.02
CA LEU A 811 -27.28 43.62 29.42
C LEU A 811 -27.79 44.56 28.30
N ASN A 812 -27.09 44.63 27.16
CA ASN A 812 -27.42 45.51 26.05
C ASN A 812 -28.35 44.84 25.01
N ASP A 813 -28.72 43.56 25.20
CA ASP A 813 -29.66 42.85 24.34
C ASP A 813 -31.11 43.23 24.69
N THR A 814 -31.80 43.85 23.73
CA THR A 814 -33.18 44.35 23.87
C THR A 814 -34.25 43.28 24.02
N THR A 815 -33.90 41.99 23.99
CA THR A 815 -34.85 40.86 24.01
C THR A 815 -35.13 40.25 25.41
N GLY A 816 -34.46 40.71 26.46
CA GLY A 816 -34.67 40.25 27.83
C GLY A 816 -33.64 39.22 28.31
N GLN A 817 -33.38 39.21 29.62
CA GLN A 817 -32.27 38.47 30.29
C GLN A 817 -32.40 36.93 30.31
N LYS A 818 -33.17 36.29 29.41
CA LYS A 818 -33.23 34.82 29.41
C LYS A 818 -31.92 34.26 28.86
N GLY A 819 -31.20 33.59 29.75
CA GLY A 819 -29.99 32.86 29.46
C GLY A 819 -30.27 31.46 28.92
N PHE A 820 -29.22 30.65 28.82
CA PHE A 820 -29.30 29.22 28.55
C PHE A 820 -29.06 28.45 29.85
N GLU A 821 -29.77 27.35 30.06
CA GLU A 821 -29.40 26.35 31.07
C GLU A 821 -28.12 25.64 30.62
N TYR A 822 -27.26 25.29 31.58
CA TYR A 822 -26.02 24.57 31.31
C TYR A 822 -26.09 23.15 31.88
N LEU A 823 -26.27 22.18 31.00
CA LEU A 823 -26.49 20.77 31.33
C LEU A 823 -25.22 19.97 31.04
N SER A 824 -24.29 19.99 31.99
CA SER A 824 -23.04 19.20 31.95
C SER A 824 -22.93 18.34 33.22
N ASP A 825 -22.31 17.16 33.10
CA ASP A 825 -21.94 16.32 34.24
C ASP A 825 -20.74 16.89 35.02
N ARG A 826 -19.99 17.81 34.39
CA ARG A 826 -18.84 18.54 34.94
C ARG A 826 -19.01 20.06 34.80
N PRO A 827 -20.05 20.67 35.41
CA PRO A 827 -20.42 22.08 35.24
C PRO A 827 -19.56 23.04 36.08
N TYR A 828 -18.23 22.87 36.07
CA TYR A 828 -17.33 23.62 36.94
C TYR A 828 -16.35 24.49 36.16
N ASN A 829 -16.05 25.68 36.68
CA ASN A 829 -15.04 26.58 36.16
C ASN A 829 -14.42 27.42 37.29
N ASP A 830 -13.25 28.02 37.05
CA ASP A 830 -12.49 28.78 38.05
C ASP A 830 -11.88 30.08 37.53
N TYR A 831 -12.28 30.55 36.35
CA TYR A 831 -11.86 31.86 35.83
C TYR A 831 -12.90 32.49 34.90
N TYR A 832 -12.73 33.78 34.63
CA TYR A 832 -13.57 34.53 33.69
C TYR A 832 -12.72 35.06 32.55
N LEU A 833 -13.31 35.17 31.36
CA LEU A 833 -12.70 35.89 30.25
C LEU A 833 -12.85 37.41 30.46
N ILE A 834 -11.81 38.17 30.13
CA ILE A 834 -11.79 39.63 30.12
C ILE A 834 -11.47 40.07 28.68
N PRO A 835 -12.44 40.63 27.93
CA PRO A 835 -12.16 41.16 26.60
C PRO A 835 -11.16 42.34 26.66
N ARG A 836 -10.29 42.43 25.66
CA ARG A 836 -9.34 43.52 25.41
C ARG A 836 -9.62 44.17 24.07
N ASP A 837 -9.13 45.40 23.90
CA ASP A 837 -9.17 46.15 22.64
C ASP A 837 -10.55 46.15 21.95
N SER A 838 -10.70 45.45 20.82
CA SER A 838 -11.95 45.34 20.05
C SER A 838 -12.88 44.21 20.48
N ALA A 839 -12.45 43.34 21.39
CA ALA A 839 -13.25 42.21 21.84
C ALA A 839 -14.42 42.64 22.74
N PHE A 840 -15.50 41.85 22.74
CA PHE A 840 -16.72 42.12 23.49
C PHE A 840 -17.42 40.85 23.98
N ASN A 841 -18.17 40.98 25.07
CA ASN A 841 -18.86 39.88 25.73
C ASN A 841 -20.04 39.34 24.87
N VAL A 842 -20.14 38.02 24.73
CA VAL A 842 -21.24 37.32 24.04
C VAL A 842 -22.13 36.58 25.03
N LEU A 843 -21.55 35.87 25.99
CA LEU A 843 -22.26 35.21 27.09
C LEU A 843 -21.52 35.42 28.41
N LEU A 844 -22.27 35.46 29.52
CA LEU A 844 -21.77 35.74 30.85
C LEU A 844 -22.16 34.64 31.85
N PHE A 845 -21.24 34.23 32.73
CA PHE A 845 -21.57 33.44 33.92
C PHE A 845 -22.42 34.21 34.93
N ARG A 846 -22.28 35.55 34.98
CA ARG A 846 -23.00 36.43 35.92
C ARG A 846 -23.45 37.70 35.21
N LYS A 847 -24.59 38.23 35.63
CA LYS A 847 -25.32 39.32 34.95
C LYS A 847 -24.58 40.66 34.76
N SER A 848 -23.38 40.87 35.32
CA SER A 848 -22.76 42.21 35.29
C SER A 848 -21.32 42.29 34.78
N ASP A 849 -20.43 41.30 34.95
CA ASP A 849 -19.05 41.38 34.43
C ASP A 849 -18.25 40.06 34.55
N SER A 850 -18.69 38.98 33.92
CA SER A 850 -18.08 37.65 34.10
C SER A 850 -18.22 36.82 32.82
N ALA A 851 -17.46 37.14 31.78
CA ALA A 851 -17.66 36.53 30.48
C ALA A 851 -17.23 35.06 30.44
N CYS A 852 -18.06 34.26 29.78
CA CYS A 852 -17.77 32.87 29.43
C CYS A 852 -17.60 32.67 27.92
N VAL A 853 -18.15 33.58 27.12
CA VAL A 853 -17.94 33.63 25.67
C VAL A 853 -17.63 35.07 25.28
N VAL A 854 -16.56 35.27 24.51
CA VAL A 854 -16.10 36.57 24.02
C VAL A 854 -15.90 36.48 22.51
N ALA A 855 -16.33 37.52 21.80
CA ALA A 855 -16.08 37.67 20.37
C ALA A 855 -15.11 38.83 20.13
N ASN A 856 -14.33 38.72 19.06
CA ASN A 856 -13.48 39.79 18.55
C ASN A 856 -13.75 39.96 17.05
N GLU A 857 -13.86 41.19 16.60
CA GLU A 857 -14.02 41.54 15.19
C GLU A 857 -12.97 42.60 14.84
N THR A 858 -12.06 42.21 13.95
CA THR A 858 -11.02 43.09 13.41
C THR A 858 -11.35 43.44 11.95
N ASP A 859 -10.58 44.34 11.34
CA ASP A 859 -10.72 44.64 9.91
C ASP A 859 -10.34 43.44 9.01
N ASN A 860 -9.60 42.45 9.55
CA ASN A 860 -9.05 41.33 8.78
C ASN A 860 -9.76 40.00 9.07
N TYR A 861 -10.04 39.69 10.34
CA TYR A 861 -10.59 38.41 10.79
C TYR A 861 -11.60 38.56 11.92
N LYS A 862 -12.36 37.48 12.21
CA LYS A 862 -13.25 37.40 13.37
C LYS A 862 -12.96 36.16 14.21
N THR A 863 -13.05 36.30 15.53
CA THR A 863 -12.90 35.16 16.45
C THR A 863 -14.00 35.12 17.49
N ILE A 864 -14.36 33.92 17.94
CA ILE A 864 -15.20 33.69 19.11
C ILE A 864 -14.51 32.65 19.99
N VAL A 865 -14.25 33.00 21.24
CA VAL A 865 -13.76 32.06 22.25
C VAL A 865 -14.88 31.68 23.22
N SER A 866 -14.97 30.40 23.55
CA SER A 866 -15.85 29.87 24.59
C SER A 866 -15.07 29.04 25.62
N VAL A 867 -15.33 29.25 26.91
CA VAL A 867 -14.83 28.36 27.99
C VAL A 867 -15.88 27.36 28.49
N ILE A 868 -17.06 27.40 27.87
CA ILE A 868 -18.19 26.49 28.11
C ILE A 868 -18.44 25.65 26.86
N GLU A 869 -19.02 24.48 27.04
CA GLU A 869 -19.28 23.58 25.91
C GLU A 869 -20.62 23.91 25.23
N TYR A 870 -20.62 24.19 23.93
CA TYR A 870 -21.84 24.48 23.17
C TYR A 870 -22.88 23.34 23.28
N GLY A 871 -22.40 22.09 23.25
CA GLY A 871 -23.22 20.89 23.42
C GLY A 871 -24.00 20.85 24.74
N ALA A 872 -23.52 21.52 25.78
CA ALA A 872 -24.15 21.56 27.10
C ALA A 872 -25.20 22.69 27.26
N LEU A 873 -25.39 23.56 26.26
CA LEU A 873 -26.39 24.62 26.34
C LEU A 873 -27.78 24.09 26.04
N ALA A 874 -28.76 24.37 26.91
CA ALA A 874 -30.17 24.08 26.68
C ALA A 874 -30.99 25.39 26.64
N ASP A 875 -31.94 25.47 25.72
CA ASP A 875 -32.88 26.60 25.68
C ASP A 875 -33.82 26.53 26.88
N THR A 876 -34.09 27.68 27.49
CA THR A 876 -34.97 27.79 28.66
C THR A 876 -36.46 27.86 28.28
N ASP A 877 -36.76 27.87 26.97
CA ASP A 877 -38.12 27.98 26.42
C ASP A 877 -38.61 26.74 25.63
N SER A 878 -37.92 25.59 25.73
CA SER A 878 -38.39 24.29 25.21
C SER A 878 -39.27 23.52 26.19
#